data_AF-A0A9F5J540-F1
#
_entry.id   AF-A0A9F5J540-F1
#
_cell.length_a   1.000
_cell.length_b   1.000
_cell.length_c   1.000
_cell.angle_alpha   90.00
_cell.angle_beta   90.00
_cell.angle_gamma   90.00
#
_symmetry.space_group_name_H-M   'P 1'
#
loop_
_entity.id
_entity.type
_entity.pdbx_description
1 polymer ?
#
loop_
_entity_poly.entity_id
_entity_poly.type
_entity_poly.pdbx_seq_one_letter_code
_entity_poly.pdbx_strand_id
1 'polypeptide(L)'
;MNKQKKTMYDEQSENLDQFGTDIIAEIEKLFTKTFLYTKPPNNEWQLPDPNQVFTSNHKAFSSLVALKDSMNEVKNKLSDKQLDEWHQHTSFTNKAGKIIGHIKKLVNAELCTQAWCKFHEILCSFPLLPSDALQNGELNSVHLCEAPGAFIASLNHYLKSHRIPCDWNWVANTLNPYHEANDTLMMIMDDRLIANTLPWWYFGPENTGDVMTLKHLTGLQHFISNMATVHLVTSDGSFDCQGDPGEQETLVSPLHYCETVTALMTLGHGGSFVLKMFTLFEHCSVNLLFLLNCSFEEVHVFKPATSKAGNSEVYVVCLRYLGREAIHFILSKMMQNFGTELVAKALFPQNLIPESFLKVHEECCLFFHKHQIETISENLRLFDCMGEVEQARLNALRDCSVDFFLQRFQLKPIARNNWLVKKPHAGYSMNSKWFGQRSKYFCTYNERKLLESLSWEDKVVKGCLNQWVDEHVLSNVGKGCVLEGASGNLDCRLWYILEGQRLPRVKFSPFCDGEVLKSLNEAIEKSLVGQAVNGGLIRMTYTECQFCYVLTASSVLSELSELMEYHEEVPDKNCMNQRKCLVLGFPMFCDDESRSGLEVKTVESASLLAFSCSLLHDGEPKYQLHFLECLLGAFPQLQKGDALVLPILSCFTRFMAGLVFILQSCFRRISFACPTSSQPLRTNAMLLCAGYQGLPDSVFQYLQQLNKLMRTLLDSESPQQVLQFVPMENLLKGLLLEFLWDLNSAIAKRQLHLIIQIEQQHMT
;
A
#
# COMPACT_ATOMS: atom_id res chain seq x y z
N MET A 1 -7.64 22.67 45.06
CA MET A 1 -9.01 23.08 44.70
C MET A 1 -9.32 22.59 43.29
N ASN A 2 -9.94 21.43 43.23
CA ASN A 2 -10.35 20.74 42.00
C ASN A 2 -11.53 21.48 41.35
N LYS A 3 -11.37 21.96 40.12
CA LYS A 3 -12.51 22.17 39.23
C LYS A 3 -12.74 20.87 38.45
N GLN A 4 -13.63 20.04 39.00
CA GLN A 4 -14.28 18.96 38.27
C GLN A 4 -14.94 19.55 37.02
N LYS A 5 -14.39 19.25 35.84
CA LYS A 5 -15.18 19.26 34.61
C LYS A 5 -16.14 18.08 34.71
N LYS A 6 -17.40 18.39 35.03
CA LYS A 6 -18.54 17.48 34.90
C LYS A 6 -18.49 16.87 33.49
N THR A 7 -18.26 15.57 33.43
CA THR A 7 -18.52 14.70 32.29
C THR A 7 -20.02 14.76 32.00
N MET A 8 -20.43 15.44 30.93
CA MET A 8 -21.71 15.19 30.26
C MET A 8 -21.54 13.92 29.42
N TYR A 9 -21.66 12.77 30.08
CA TYR A 9 -22.06 11.53 29.42
C TYR A 9 -23.47 11.26 29.91
N ASP A 10 -24.44 11.96 29.31
CA ASP A 10 -25.83 11.51 29.35
C ASP A 10 -26.00 10.46 28.26
N GLU A 11 -26.66 9.38 28.64
CA GLU A 11 -27.06 8.25 27.82
C GLU A 11 -27.97 8.71 26.67
N GLN A 12 -27.39 9.07 25.52
CA GLN A 12 -28.14 9.06 24.25
C GLN A 12 -28.18 7.63 23.71
N SER A 13 -28.96 6.77 24.37
CA SER A 13 -29.60 5.65 23.68
C SER A 13 -30.80 6.23 22.94
N GLU A 14 -30.56 6.85 21.78
CA GLU A 14 -31.65 7.35 20.94
C GLU A 14 -32.52 6.15 20.52
N ASN A 15 -33.80 6.24 20.88
CA ASN A 15 -34.76 5.16 20.72
C ASN A 15 -35.31 5.21 19.29
N LEU A 16 -35.27 4.08 18.57
CA LEU A 16 -35.81 3.97 17.21
C LEU A 16 -37.27 4.46 17.09
N ASP A 17 -38.01 4.46 18.20
CA ASP A 17 -39.36 5.01 18.33
C ASP A 17 -39.50 6.49 17.90
N GLN A 18 -38.39 7.24 17.77
CA GLN A 18 -38.41 8.62 17.29
C GLN A 18 -38.62 8.75 15.76
N PHE A 19 -38.42 7.66 15.00
CA PHE A 19 -38.55 7.66 13.54
C PHE A 19 -39.91 7.09 13.08
N GLY A 20 -40.36 7.53 11.91
CA GLY A 20 -41.54 6.97 11.26
C GLY A 20 -41.36 5.48 10.95
N THR A 21 -42.45 4.70 11.05
CA THR A 21 -42.43 3.25 10.79
C THR A 21 -41.95 2.90 9.38
N ASP A 22 -42.23 3.77 8.41
CA ASP A 22 -41.76 3.63 7.03
C ASP A 22 -40.24 3.80 6.90
N ILE A 23 -39.65 4.73 7.67
CA ILE A 23 -38.20 4.95 7.73
C ILE A 23 -37.53 3.72 8.35
N ILE A 24 -38.04 3.23 9.48
CA ILE A 24 -37.49 2.05 10.16
C ILE A 24 -37.53 0.83 9.24
N ALA A 25 -38.66 0.56 8.59
CA ALA A 25 -38.79 -0.57 7.67
C ALA A 25 -37.83 -0.48 6.47
N GLU A 26 -37.59 0.73 5.95
CA GLU A 26 -36.63 0.97 4.88
C GLU A 26 -35.18 0.73 5.33
N ILE A 27 -34.84 1.12 6.57
CA ILE A 27 -33.53 0.85 7.18
C ILE A 27 -33.36 -0.63 7.51
N GLU A 28 -34.37 -1.32 8.03
CA GLU A 28 -34.33 -2.77 8.23
C GLU A 28 -34.00 -3.50 6.92
N LYS A 29 -34.69 -3.15 5.82
CA LYS A 29 -34.40 -3.69 4.49
C LYS A 29 -32.95 -3.43 4.05
N LEU A 30 -32.38 -2.28 4.42
CA LEU A 30 -30.99 -1.94 4.11
C LEU A 30 -29.99 -2.89 4.79
N PHE A 31 -30.29 -3.36 6.01
CA PHE A 31 -29.43 -4.24 6.80
C PHE A 31 -29.68 -5.74 6.60
N THR A 32 -30.75 -6.14 5.90
CA THR A 32 -31.10 -7.54 5.65
C THR A 32 -30.82 -8.02 4.22
N LYS A 33 -29.90 -7.37 3.49
CA LYS A 33 -29.50 -7.77 2.12
C LYS A 33 -28.59 -8.99 2.15
N THR A 34 -29.16 -10.15 2.45
CA THR A 34 -28.50 -11.45 2.50
C THR A 34 -29.25 -12.46 1.63
N PHE A 35 -28.50 -13.37 1.02
CA PHE A 35 -29.00 -14.51 0.27
C PHE A 35 -28.30 -15.78 0.76
N LEU A 36 -29.05 -16.83 1.07
CA LEU A 36 -28.53 -18.14 1.48
C LEU A 36 -28.66 -19.12 0.31
N TYR A 37 -27.59 -19.82 -0.04
CA TYR A 37 -27.67 -20.95 -0.97
C TYR A 37 -28.32 -22.15 -0.28
N THR A 38 -29.53 -22.48 -0.71
CA THR A 38 -30.29 -23.62 -0.18
C THR A 38 -29.94 -24.90 -0.94
N LYS A 39 -29.17 -25.77 -0.29
CA LYS A 39 -28.79 -27.06 -0.87
C LYS A 39 -30.02 -27.97 -1.01
N PRO A 40 -30.15 -28.71 -2.13
CA PRO A 40 -31.26 -29.62 -2.30
C PRO A 40 -31.11 -30.83 -1.36
N PRO A 41 -32.23 -31.38 -0.82
CA PRO A 41 -32.19 -32.47 0.17
C PRO A 41 -31.64 -33.79 -0.37
N ASN A 42 -31.53 -33.93 -1.70
CA ASN A 42 -31.00 -35.10 -2.38
C ASN A 42 -29.46 -35.11 -2.45
N ASN A 43 -28.76 -34.11 -1.89
CA ASN A 43 -27.31 -33.95 -1.97
C ASN A 43 -26.78 -33.99 -3.42
N GLU A 44 -27.52 -33.41 -4.37
CA GLU A 44 -27.12 -33.34 -5.79
C GLU A 44 -25.84 -32.50 -6.00
N TRP A 45 -25.60 -31.50 -5.15
CA TRP A 45 -24.43 -30.63 -5.26
C TRP A 45 -23.19 -31.34 -4.74
N GLN A 46 -22.49 -32.04 -5.63
CA GLN A 46 -21.26 -32.76 -5.35
C GLN A 46 -20.17 -32.35 -6.31
N LEU A 47 -18.92 -32.42 -5.85
CA LEU A 47 -17.77 -32.14 -6.69
C LEU A 47 -17.65 -33.20 -7.80
N PRO A 48 -17.41 -32.79 -9.06
CA PRO A 48 -17.24 -33.73 -10.17
C PRO A 48 -15.90 -34.47 -10.10
N ASP A 49 -15.68 -35.41 -11.03
CA ASP A 49 -14.42 -36.13 -11.15
C ASP A 49 -13.24 -35.14 -11.36
N PRO A 50 -12.17 -35.21 -10.55
CA PRO A 50 -10.98 -34.36 -10.67
C PRO A 50 -10.31 -34.36 -12.05
N ASN A 51 -10.49 -35.40 -12.86
CA ASN A 51 -9.96 -35.48 -14.22
C ASN A 51 -10.76 -34.65 -15.22
N GLN A 52 -11.95 -34.18 -14.85
CA GLN A 52 -12.81 -33.35 -15.70
C GLN A 52 -12.64 -31.85 -15.43
N VAL A 53 -11.90 -31.48 -14.37
CA VAL A 53 -11.59 -30.10 -13.98
C VAL A 53 -10.59 -29.48 -14.96
N PHE A 54 -10.76 -28.20 -15.31
CA PHE A 54 -9.90 -27.47 -16.28
C PHE A 54 -9.83 -28.10 -17.69
N THR A 55 -10.89 -28.79 -18.12
CA THR A 55 -10.95 -29.43 -19.44
C THR A 55 -11.60 -28.56 -20.53
N SER A 56 -12.34 -27.52 -20.16
CA SER A 56 -13.03 -26.63 -21.10
C SER A 56 -12.73 -25.16 -20.85
N ASN A 57 -12.94 -24.34 -21.87
CA ASN A 57 -12.92 -22.88 -21.73
C ASN A 57 -14.14 -22.40 -20.94
N HIS A 58 -14.10 -21.14 -20.52
CA HIS A 58 -15.27 -20.49 -19.94
C HIS A 58 -16.42 -20.41 -20.96
N LYS A 59 -17.65 -20.56 -20.46
CA LYS A 59 -18.87 -20.47 -21.26
C LYS A 59 -19.83 -19.51 -20.58
N ALA A 60 -20.39 -18.61 -21.36
CA ALA A 60 -21.37 -17.66 -20.88
C ALA A 60 -22.73 -18.33 -20.62
N PHE A 61 -23.42 -17.92 -19.56
CA PHE A 61 -24.80 -18.31 -19.27
C PHE A 61 -25.73 -17.22 -19.77
N SER A 62 -26.66 -17.54 -20.68
CA SER A 62 -27.48 -16.52 -21.36
C SER A 62 -28.29 -15.64 -20.40
N SER A 63 -28.80 -16.22 -19.32
CA SER A 63 -29.50 -15.51 -18.24
C SER A 63 -28.60 -14.50 -17.52
N LEU A 64 -27.39 -14.91 -17.16
CA LEU A 64 -26.42 -14.07 -16.45
C LEU A 64 -25.81 -12.98 -17.35
N VAL A 65 -25.59 -13.28 -18.64
CA VAL A 65 -25.18 -12.27 -19.63
C VAL A 65 -26.22 -11.17 -19.74
N ALA A 66 -27.51 -11.51 -19.81
CA ALA A 66 -28.57 -10.51 -19.84
C ALA A 66 -28.57 -9.61 -18.59
N LEU A 67 -28.27 -10.16 -17.41
CA LEU A 67 -28.09 -9.36 -16.18
C LEU A 67 -26.87 -8.45 -16.26
N LYS A 68 -25.74 -8.94 -16.80
CA LYS A 68 -24.52 -8.16 -17.01
C LYS A 68 -24.78 -6.98 -17.95
N ASP A 69 -25.40 -7.23 -19.10
CA ASP A 69 -25.72 -6.21 -20.11
C ASP A 69 -26.65 -5.15 -19.52
N SER A 70 -27.71 -5.57 -18.84
CA SER A 70 -28.65 -4.67 -18.15
C SER A 70 -27.96 -3.81 -17.08
N MET A 71 -27.07 -4.40 -16.28
CA MET A 71 -26.31 -3.67 -15.25
C MET A 71 -25.37 -2.63 -15.88
N ASN A 72 -24.65 -3.02 -16.93
CA ASN A 72 -23.70 -2.15 -17.61
C ASN A 72 -24.41 -1.01 -18.35
N GLU A 73 -25.59 -1.24 -18.92
CA GLU A 73 -26.43 -0.17 -19.48
C GLU A 73 -26.76 0.92 -18.44
N VAL A 74 -27.12 0.52 -17.22
CA VAL A 74 -27.40 1.45 -16.13
C VAL A 74 -26.14 2.17 -15.64
N LYS A 75 -25.01 1.45 -15.49
CA LYS A 75 -23.72 2.04 -15.10
C LYS A 75 -23.21 3.05 -16.13
N ASN A 76 -23.43 2.80 -17.43
CA ASN A 76 -22.99 3.69 -18.51
C ASN A 76 -23.66 5.07 -18.47
N LYS A 77 -24.83 5.20 -17.81
CA LYS A 77 -25.49 6.50 -17.56
C LYS A 77 -24.70 7.41 -16.60
N LEU A 78 -23.63 6.90 -15.99
CA LEU A 78 -22.76 7.64 -15.06
C LEU A 78 -21.49 8.17 -15.73
N SER A 79 -21.17 7.76 -16.96
CA SER A 79 -19.87 8.02 -17.60
C SER A 79 -19.58 9.50 -17.88
N ASP A 80 -20.63 10.33 -17.98
CA ASP A 80 -20.58 11.77 -18.23
C ASP A 80 -20.62 12.63 -16.96
N LYS A 81 -20.82 12.03 -15.78
CA LYS A 81 -20.98 12.76 -14.52
C LYS A 81 -19.63 13.16 -13.95
N GLN A 82 -19.52 14.41 -13.47
CA GLN A 82 -18.32 14.88 -12.78
C GLN A 82 -18.11 14.06 -11.50
N LEU A 83 -16.92 13.47 -11.35
CA LEU A 83 -16.67 12.50 -10.28
C LEU A 83 -16.88 13.10 -8.90
N ASP A 84 -16.36 14.30 -8.64
CA ASP A 84 -16.46 14.92 -7.33
C ASP A 84 -17.90 15.28 -6.96
N GLU A 85 -18.66 15.85 -7.91
CA GLU A 85 -20.08 16.17 -7.71
C GLU A 85 -20.91 14.91 -7.50
N TRP A 86 -20.71 13.89 -8.33
CA TRP A 86 -21.38 12.61 -8.20
C TRP A 86 -21.00 11.89 -6.90
N HIS A 87 -19.73 11.97 -6.48
CA HIS A 87 -19.27 11.42 -5.22
C HIS A 87 -19.85 12.17 -4.02
N GLN A 88 -19.94 13.49 -4.06
CA GLN A 88 -20.60 14.28 -3.02
C GLN A 88 -22.08 13.92 -2.92
N HIS A 89 -22.77 13.84 -4.06
CA HIS A 89 -24.17 13.44 -4.14
C HIS A 89 -24.40 12.03 -3.60
N THR A 90 -23.69 11.03 -4.11
CA THR A 90 -23.83 9.64 -3.65
C THR A 90 -23.38 9.42 -2.20
N SER A 91 -22.48 10.26 -1.69
CA SER A 91 -22.15 10.29 -0.26
C SER A 91 -23.29 10.89 0.58
N PHE A 92 -24.02 11.86 0.02
CA PHE A 92 -25.18 12.45 0.65
C PHE A 92 -26.40 11.51 0.65
N THR A 93 -26.69 10.85 -0.46
CA THR A 93 -27.83 9.93 -0.59
C THR A 93 -27.58 8.55 0.05
N ASN A 94 -26.33 8.24 0.40
CA ASN A 94 -26.02 7.03 1.15
C ASN A 94 -26.67 7.05 2.53
N LYS A 95 -27.71 6.22 2.70
CA LYS A 95 -28.46 6.03 3.95
C LYS A 95 -27.55 5.63 5.11
N ALA A 96 -26.53 4.80 4.88
CA ALA A 96 -25.53 4.43 5.90
C ALA A 96 -24.41 5.48 6.08
N GLY A 97 -24.44 6.59 5.35
CA GLY A 97 -23.31 7.52 5.22
C GLY A 97 -22.91 8.27 6.49
N LYS A 98 -23.79 8.32 7.51
CA LYS A 98 -23.49 8.95 8.81
C LYS A 98 -22.83 7.98 9.81
N ILE A 99 -22.92 6.67 9.60
CA ILE A 99 -22.52 5.63 10.58
C ILE A 99 -21.05 5.73 10.96
N ILE A 100 -20.14 5.75 9.98
CA ILE A 100 -18.68 5.77 10.22
C ILE A 100 -18.27 6.99 11.06
N GLY A 101 -18.85 8.16 10.77
CA GLY A 101 -18.57 9.40 11.50
C GLY A 101 -18.99 9.33 12.97
N HIS A 102 -20.10 8.65 13.27
CA HIS A 102 -20.59 8.44 14.64
C HIS A 102 -19.77 7.37 15.37
N ILE A 103 -19.45 6.25 14.74
CA ILE A 103 -18.64 5.18 15.35
C ILE A 103 -17.27 5.72 15.78
N LYS A 104 -16.61 6.52 14.94
CA LYS A 104 -15.33 7.18 15.26
C LYS A 104 -15.39 8.01 16.54
N LYS A 105 -16.53 8.65 16.82
CA LYS A 105 -16.73 9.51 18.00
C LYS A 105 -17.13 8.71 19.24
N LEU A 106 -18.02 7.74 19.08
CA LEU A 106 -18.70 7.08 20.20
C LEU A 106 -17.97 5.83 20.72
N VAL A 107 -17.35 5.07 19.81
CA VAL A 107 -16.92 3.69 20.12
C VAL A 107 -15.39 3.58 20.26
N ASN A 108 -14.65 4.66 19.99
CA ASN A 108 -13.18 4.69 20.06
C ASN A 108 -12.55 3.51 19.28
N ALA A 109 -13.08 3.24 18.09
CA ALA A 109 -12.64 2.15 17.22
C ALA A 109 -11.31 2.50 16.52
N GLU A 110 -10.31 1.62 16.67
CA GLU A 110 -9.03 1.72 15.97
C GLU A 110 -9.22 1.48 14.47
N LEU A 111 -8.57 2.30 13.63
CA LEU A 111 -8.62 2.20 12.17
C LEU A 111 -10.07 2.09 11.63
N CYS A 112 -11.00 2.87 12.19
CA CYS A 112 -12.41 2.85 11.82
C CYS A 112 -12.65 3.39 10.39
N THR A 113 -12.49 2.52 9.39
CA THR A 113 -12.77 2.79 7.98
C THR A 113 -14.15 2.25 7.58
N GLN A 114 -14.52 2.41 6.30
CA GLN A 114 -15.72 1.74 5.76
C GLN A 114 -15.58 0.21 5.81
N ALA A 115 -14.40 -0.33 5.48
CA ALA A 115 -14.12 -1.77 5.56
C ALA A 115 -14.26 -2.31 6.99
N TRP A 116 -13.83 -1.54 8.00
CA TRP A 116 -14.04 -1.88 9.42
C TRP A 116 -15.53 -2.10 9.72
N CYS A 117 -16.40 -1.20 9.26
CA CYS A 117 -17.83 -1.28 9.51
C CYS A 117 -18.48 -2.44 8.77
N LYS A 118 -18.10 -2.68 7.50
CA LYS A 118 -18.58 -3.82 6.70
C LYS A 118 -18.29 -5.14 7.41
N PHE A 119 -17.06 -5.32 7.87
CA PHE A 119 -16.69 -6.54 8.57
C PHE A 119 -17.34 -6.65 9.95
N HIS A 120 -17.53 -5.54 10.66
CA HIS A 120 -18.27 -5.55 11.91
C HIS A 120 -19.72 -6.00 11.73
N GLU A 121 -20.38 -5.56 10.65
CA GLU A 121 -21.71 -6.06 10.28
C GLU A 121 -21.70 -7.57 10.01
N ILE A 122 -20.68 -8.08 9.30
CA ILE A 122 -20.55 -9.52 9.01
C ILE A 122 -20.35 -10.29 10.33
N LEU A 123 -19.42 -9.88 11.19
CA LEU A 123 -19.14 -10.52 12.49
C LEU A 123 -20.38 -10.62 13.38
N CYS A 124 -21.23 -9.59 13.36
CA CYS A 124 -22.44 -9.58 14.18
C CYS A 124 -23.64 -10.27 13.52
N SER A 125 -23.62 -10.48 12.20
CA SER A 125 -24.72 -11.10 11.45
C SER A 125 -24.53 -12.60 11.26
N PHE A 126 -23.30 -13.10 11.33
CA PHE A 126 -22.95 -14.50 11.10
C PHE A 126 -22.08 -15.05 12.23
N PRO A 127 -22.26 -16.32 12.63
CA PRO A 127 -21.43 -16.97 13.64
C PRO A 127 -20.06 -17.37 13.05
N LEU A 128 -19.23 -16.38 12.69
CA LEU A 128 -17.93 -16.61 12.05
C LEU A 128 -16.94 -17.38 12.93
N LEU A 129 -17.02 -17.19 14.25
CA LEU A 129 -16.07 -17.75 15.20
C LEU A 129 -16.61 -19.11 15.69
N PRO A 130 -15.93 -20.23 15.39
CA PRO A 130 -16.37 -21.56 15.83
C PRO A 130 -16.48 -21.63 17.36
N SER A 131 -17.56 -22.19 17.88
CA SER A 131 -17.79 -22.28 19.33
C SER A 131 -16.68 -23.05 20.05
N ASP A 132 -16.13 -24.09 19.42
CA ASP A 132 -15.05 -24.90 19.97
C ASP A 132 -13.77 -24.08 20.17
N ALA A 133 -13.46 -23.16 19.24
CA ALA A 133 -12.32 -22.24 19.36
C ALA A 133 -12.46 -21.35 20.59
N LEU A 134 -13.67 -20.82 20.81
CA LEU A 134 -13.98 -19.95 21.94
C LEU A 134 -13.96 -20.71 23.27
N GLN A 135 -14.35 -21.99 23.28
CA GLN A 135 -14.29 -22.85 24.46
C GLN A 135 -12.85 -23.26 24.82
N ASN A 136 -12.04 -23.58 23.81
CA ASN A 136 -10.64 -23.95 23.99
C ASN A 136 -9.76 -22.75 24.38
N GLY A 137 -10.23 -21.52 24.15
CA GLY A 137 -9.55 -20.30 24.54
C GLY A 137 -8.46 -19.86 23.56
N GLU A 138 -8.32 -20.49 22.40
CA GLU A 138 -7.35 -20.12 21.35
C GLU A 138 -8.10 -19.79 20.06
N LEU A 139 -7.88 -18.58 19.52
CA LEU A 139 -8.45 -18.14 18.25
C LEU A 139 -7.31 -17.79 17.29
N ASN A 140 -7.37 -18.31 16.07
CA ASN A 140 -6.33 -18.09 15.06
C ASN A 140 -7.01 -17.64 13.77
N SER A 141 -6.59 -16.50 13.23
CA SER A 141 -7.13 -15.96 11.98
C SER A 141 -6.05 -15.60 10.96
N VAL A 142 -6.38 -15.75 9.68
CA VAL A 142 -5.55 -15.35 8.55
C VAL A 142 -6.31 -14.32 7.71
N HIS A 143 -5.67 -13.20 7.40
CA HIS A 143 -6.29 -12.11 6.65
C HIS A 143 -5.51 -11.84 5.36
N LEU A 144 -6.12 -12.13 4.22
CA LEU A 144 -5.53 -11.98 2.89
C LEU A 144 -5.91 -10.62 2.29
N CYS A 145 -4.94 -9.98 1.61
CA CYS A 145 -5.13 -8.68 0.96
C CYS A 145 -5.75 -7.62 1.87
N GLU A 146 -5.27 -7.55 3.11
CA GLU A 146 -5.97 -6.92 4.23
C GLU A 146 -5.66 -5.43 4.43
N ALA A 147 -4.71 -4.86 3.68
CA ALA A 147 -4.30 -3.47 3.87
C ALA A 147 -5.50 -2.49 3.86
N PRO A 148 -5.57 -1.53 4.80
CA PRO A 148 -4.57 -1.20 5.82
C PRO A 148 -4.66 -2.03 7.12
N GLY A 149 -5.60 -2.97 7.25
CA GLY A 149 -5.83 -3.75 8.49
C GLY A 149 -7.20 -3.58 9.14
N ALA A 150 -8.21 -3.18 8.38
CA ALA A 150 -9.49 -2.76 8.93
C ALA A 150 -10.32 -3.93 9.49
N PHE A 151 -10.28 -5.12 8.90
CA PHE A 151 -10.98 -6.30 9.41
C PHE A 151 -10.29 -6.80 10.66
N ILE A 152 -8.95 -6.78 10.71
CA ILE A 152 -8.18 -7.13 11.92
C ILE A 152 -8.57 -6.21 13.08
N ALA A 153 -8.57 -4.89 12.86
CA ALA A 153 -8.95 -3.92 13.90
C ALA A 153 -10.43 -4.08 14.34
N SER A 154 -11.31 -4.45 13.42
CA SER A 154 -12.72 -4.73 13.71
C SER A 154 -12.92 -6.03 14.50
N LEU A 155 -12.19 -7.09 14.17
CA LEU A 155 -12.17 -8.34 14.95
C LEU A 155 -11.65 -8.10 16.37
N ASN A 156 -10.53 -7.39 16.52
CA ASN A 156 -10.02 -7.01 17.83
C ASN A 156 -11.09 -6.28 18.64
N HIS A 157 -11.75 -5.30 18.02
CA HIS A 157 -12.80 -4.53 18.68
C HIS A 157 -13.95 -5.42 19.14
N TYR A 158 -14.44 -6.31 18.27
CA TYR A 158 -15.51 -7.26 18.58
C TYR A 158 -15.14 -8.16 19.77
N LEU A 159 -13.96 -8.78 19.75
CA LEU A 159 -13.50 -9.66 20.83
C LEU A 159 -13.42 -8.94 22.18
N LYS A 160 -12.86 -7.71 22.19
CA LYS A 160 -12.67 -6.92 23.42
C LYS A 160 -13.97 -6.33 23.94
N SER A 161 -14.87 -5.86 23.07
CA SER A 161 -16.15 -5.27 23.46
C SER A 161 -17.13 -6.32 24.02
N HIS A 162 -17.07 -7.54 23.50
CA HIS A 162 -17.87 -8.69 23.97
C HIS A 162 -17.21 -9.48 25.11
N ARG A 163 -15.97 -9.11 25.50
CA ARG A 163 -15.19 -9.78 26.55
C ARG A 163 -15.01 -11.27 26.29
N ILE A 164 -14.77 -11.65 25.04
CA ILE A 164 -14.54 -13.04 24.64
C ILE A 164 -13.18 -13.49 25.21
N PRO A 165 -13.14 -14.48 26.11
CA PRO A 165 -11.90 -14.92 26.74
C PRO A 165 -11.14 -15.86 25.79
N CYS A 166 -10.38 -15.29 24.87
CA CYS A 166 -9.52 -16.05 23.97
C CYS A 166 -8.16 -15.37 23.78
N ASP A 167 -7.13 -16.19 23.64
CA ASP A 167 -5.83 -15.82 23.12
C ASP A 167 -5.93 -15.80 21.59
N TRP A 168 -6.03 -14.59 21.05
CA TRP A 168 -6.20 -14.39 19.62
C TRP A 168 -4.85 -14.13 18.94
N ASN A 169 -4.45 -15.05 18.08
CA ASN A 169 -3.33 -14.90 17.16
C ASN A 169 -3.86 -14.60 15.75
N TRP A 170 -3.17 -13.73 15.04
CA TRP A 170 -3.52 -13.41 13.66
C TRP A 170 -2.27 -13.29 12.80
N VAL A 171 -2.42 -13.63 11.52
CA VAL A 171 -1.44 -13.37 10.47
C VAL A 171 -2.15 -12.67 9.34
N ALA A 172 -1.51 -11.65 8.78
CA ALA A 172 -2.07 -10.91 7.65
C ALA A 172 -1.11 -10.85 6.48
N ASN A 173 -1.66 -10.62 5.30
CA ASN A 173 -0.91 -10.36 4.10
C ASN A 173 -1.55 -9.20 3.32
N THR A 174 -0.71 -8.52 2.55
CA THR A 174 -1.07 -7.58 1.49
C THR A 174 0.13 -7.46 0.55
N LEU A 175 -0.05 -6.86 -0.64
CA LEU A 175 1.08 -6.31 -1.39
C LEU A 175 1.90 -5.40 -0.48
N ASN A 176 3.21 -5.66 -0.42
CA ASN A 176 4.11 -5.03 0.53
C ASN A 176 4.29 -3.53 0.22
N PRO A 177 3.86 -2.60 1.11
CA PRO A 177 4.04 -1.17 0.92
C PRO A 177 5.50 -0.72 0.99
N TYR A 178 6.45 -1.61 1.25
CA TYR A 178 7.88 -1.29 1.31
C TYR A 178 8.69 -1.95 0.20
N HIS A 179 8.05 -2.68 -0.72
CA HIS A 179 8.72 -3.30 -1.87
C HIS A 179 8.63 -2.38 -3.10
N GLU A 180 9.77 -1.91 -3.57
CA GLU A 180 9.87 -0.78 -4.50
C GLU A 180 9.36 -1.08 -5.92
N ALA A 181 9.31 -2.36 -6.31
CA ALA A 181 8.75 -2.77 -7.60
C ALA A 181 7.22 -2.93 -7.61
N ASN A 182 6.55 -2.83 -6.46
CA ASN A 182 5.10 -2.97 -6.40
C ASN A 182 4.39 -1.80 -7.07
N ASP A 183 3.25 -2.09 -7.69
CA ASP A 183 2.48 -1.11 -8.45
C ASP A 183 1.55 -0.28 -7.54
N THR A 184 1.64 1.05 -7.66
CA THR A 184 0.85 1.99 -6.85
C THR A 184 -0.63 1.99 -7.19
N LEU A 185 -1.02 1.50 -8.38
CA LEU A 185 -2.42 1.34 -8.77
C LEU A 185 -3.06 0.08 -8.18
N MET A 186 -2.25 -0.89 -7.78
CA MET A 186 -2.70 -2.17 -7.23
C MET A 186 -2.65 -2.18 -5.70
N MET A 187 -1.69 -1.47 -5.11
CA MET A 187 -1.39 -1.52 -3.69
C MET A 187 -2.03 -0.40 -2.87
N ILE A 188 -2.57 -0.75 -1.70
CA ILE A 188 -3.02 0.24 -0.71
C ILE A 188 -1.82 0.73 0.10
N MET A 189 -1.54 2.03 0.00
CA MET A 189 -0.36 2.66 0.63
C MET A 189 -0.53 2.99 2.12
N ASP A 190 -1.73 2.80 2.68
CA ASP A 190 -1.97 3.11 4.08
C ASP A 190 -1.36 2.02 4.98
N ASP A 191 -0.25 2.34 5.63
CA ASP A 191 0.55 1.41 6.40
C ASP A 191 0.39 1.54 7.92
N ARG A 192 -0.63 2.24 8.41
CA ARG A 192 -0.74 2.62 9.84
C ARG A 192 -0.76 1.44 10.80
N LEU A 193 -1.52 0.39 10.48
CA LEU A 193 -1.50 -0.83 11.28
C LEU A 193 -0.24 -1.62 10.94
N ILE A 194 0.09 -1.75 9.64
CA ILE A 194 1.22 -2.52 9.12
C ILE A 194 2.52 -2.14 9.84
N ALA A 195 2.93 -0.88 9.78
CA ALA A 195 4.15 -0.35 10.38
C ALA A 195 4.26 -0.63 11.89
N ASN A 196 3.13 -0.67 12.59
CA ASN A 196 3.07 -0.88 14.04
C ASN A 196 2.87 -2.35 14.43
N THR A 197 2.65 -3.24 13.46
CA THR A 197 2.39 -4.67 13.67
C THR A 197 3.17 -5.55 12.68
N LEU A 198 4.26 -5.04 12.10
CA LEU A 198 5.07 -5.69 11.06
C LEU A 198 5.36 -7.20 11.28
N PRO A 199 5.69 -7.67 12.50
CA PRO A 199 5.94 -9.09 12.75
C PRO A 199 4.75 -10.04 12.46
N TRP A 200 3.52 -9.52 12.40
CA TRP A 200 2.32 -10.28 12.08
C TRP A 200 1.93 -10.22 10.59
N TRP A 201 2.70 -9.50 9.76
CA TRP A 201 2.49 -9.40 8.31
C TRP A 201 3.45 -10.33 7.56
N TYR A 202 2.88 -11.17 6.71
CA TYR A 202 3.61 -12.09 5.86
C TYR A 202 3.63 -11.59 4.40
N PHE A 203 4.81 -11.20 3.91
CA PHE A 203 5.00 -10.68 2.55
C PHE A 203 5.55 -11.72 1.56
N GLY A 204 5.65 -12.99 1.95
CA GLY A 204 6.23 -14.03 1.10
C GLY A 204 7.76 -14.02 1.05
N PRO A 205 8.38 -15.06 0.47
CA PRO A 205 9.84 -15.19 0.38
C PRO A 205 10.49 -14.13 -0.51
N GLU A 206 9.76 -13.62 -1.51
CA GLU A 206 10.23 -12.53 -2.39
C GLU A 206 9.86 -11.15 -1.84
N ASN A 207 9.18 -11.11 -0.68
CA ASN A 207 8.80 -9.90 0.04
C ASN A 207 7.91 -8.93 -0.76
N THR A 208 7.32 -9.36 -1.88
CA THR A 208 6.38 -8.58 -2.71
C THR A 208 4.99 -8.50 -2.08
N GLY A 209 4.62 -9.51 -1.29
CA GLY A 209 3.27 -9.66 -0.74
C GLY A 209 2.24 -10.22 -1.71
N ASP A 210 2.64 -10.65 -2.91
CA ASP A 210 1.72 -11.16 -3.93
C ASP A 210 1.21 -12.58 -3.61
N VAL A 211 -0.08 -12.66 -3.24
CA VAL A 211 -0.81 -13.89 -2.92
C VAL A 211 -1.02 -14.82 -4.11
N MET A 212 -0.85 -14.32 -5.34
CA MET A 212 -1.11 -15.09 -6.56
C MET A 212 0.08 -15.96 -6.96
N THR A 213 1.11 -16.07 -6.12
CA THR A 213 2.27 -16.93 -6.36
C THR A 213 2.24 -18.18 -5.48
N LEU A 214 2.56 -19.34 -6.05
CA LEU A 214 2.59 -20.60 -5.30
C LEU A 214 3.66 -20.59 -4.19
N LYS A 215 4.77 -19.87 -4.40
CA LYS A 215 5.82 -19.65 -3.39
C LYS A 215 5.27 -18.91 -2.17
N HIS A 216 4.38 -17.94 -2.37
CA HIS A 216 3.72 -17.24 -1.28
C HIS A 216 2.82 -18.19 -0.50
N LEU A 217 1.93 -18.93 -1.16
CA LEU A 217 1.04 -19.90 -0.50
C LEU A 217 1.82 -20.92 0.34
N THR A 218 2.81 -21.58 -0.25
CA THR A 218 3.63 -22.59 0.45
C THR A 218 4.40 -21.98 1.62
N GLY A 219 4.95 -20.79 1.45
CA GLY A 219 5.64 -20.07 2.52
C GLY A 219 4.69 -19.61 3.64
N LEU A 220 3.45 -19.21 3.31
CA LEU A 220 2.42 -18.86 4.30
C LEU A 220 2.03 -20.07 5.13
N GLN A 221 1.84 -21.23 4.51
CA GLN A 221 1.57 -22.49 5.23
C GLN A 221 2.69 -22.83 6.22
N HIS A 222 3.95 -22.61 5.83
CA HIS A 222 5.08 -22.77 6.74
C HIS A 222 5.06 -21.74 7.87
N PHE A 223 4.80 -20.47 7.56
CA PHE A 223 4.75 -19.37 8.52
C PHE A 223 3.69 -19.59 9.61
N ILE A 224 2.52 -20.10 9.24
CA ILE A 224 1.42 -20.39 10.18
C ILE A 224 1.48 -21.79 10.79
N SER A 225 2.52 -22.59 10.52
CA SER A 225 2.59 -24.00 10.96
C SER A 225 2.56 -24.21 12.47
N ASN A 226 2.86 -23.17 13.25
CA ASN A 226 2.77 -23.18 14.71
C ASN A 226 1.33 -22.95 15.23
N MET A 227 0.38 -22.55 14.37
CA MET A 227 -1.03 -22.46 14.73
C MET A 227 -1.63 -23.88 14.70
N ALA A 228 -2.24 -24.31 15.81
CA ALA A 228 -2.84 -25.65 15.89
C ALA A 228 -3.95 -25.85 14.83
N THR A 229 -4.75 -24.81 14.60
CA THR A 229 -5.80 -24.76 13.59
C THR A 229 -6.11 -23.30 13.25
N VAL A 230 -6.44 -23.01 12.00
CA VAL A 230 -6.90 -21.68 11.56
C VAL A 230 -8.43 -21.69 11.56
N HIS A 231 -9.03 -20.78 12.33
CA HIS A 231 -10.47 -20.77 12.58
C HIS A 231 -11.23 -19.83 11.64
N LEU A 232 -10.56 -18.79 11.16
CA LEU A 232 -11.14 -17.78 10.30
C LEU A 232 -10.13 -17.35 9.24
N VAL A 233 -10.53 -17.40 7.98
CA VAL A 233 -9.82 -16.72 6.89
C VAL A 233 -10.70 -15.58 6.39
N THR A 234 -10.13 -14.39 6.18
CA THR A 234 -10.81 -13.29 5.49
C THR A 234 -10.03 -12.87 4.26
N SER A 235 -10.74 -12.37 3.27
CA SER A 235 -10.17 -11.85 2.03
C SER A 235 -10.94 -10.62 1.55
N ASP A 236 -10.28 -9.47 1.55
CA ASP A 236 -10.86 -8.18 1.09
C ASP A 236 -10.11 -7.63 -0.14
N GLY A 237 -9.43 -8.50 -0.87
CA GLY A 237 -8.61 -8.15 -2.03
C GLY A 237 -9.39 -7.65 -3.24
N SER A 238 -8.83 -6.64 -3.88
CA SER A 238 -9.24 -6.10 -5.18
C SER A 238 -8.15 -5.17 -5.68
N PHE A 239 -8.16 -4.87 -6.96
CA PHE A 239 -7.34 -3.81 -7.54
C PHE A 239 -8.21 -2.76 -8.25
N ASP A 240 -7.59 -1.67 -8.71
CA ASP A 240 -8.29 -0.58 -9.39
C ASP A 240 -8.78 -1.02 -10.78
N CYS A 241 -10.10 -1.14 -10.93
CA CYS A 241 -10.76 -1.45 -12.18
C CYS A 241 -11.44 -0.22 -12.81
N GLN A 242 -11.09 1.02 -12.40
CA GLN A 242 -11.71 2.22 -12.97
C GLN A 242 -11.52 2.37 -14.48
N GLY A 243 -10.48 1.74 -15.06
CA GLY A 243 -10.24 1.74 -16.49
C GLY A 243 -11.23 0.92 -17.32
N ASP A 244 -11.88 -0.08 -16.70
CA ASP A 244 -12.94 -0.92 -17.27
C ASP A 244 -13.85 -1.50 -16.15
N PRO A 245 -14.77 -0.70 -15.60
CA PRO A 245 -15.62 -1.12 -14.49
C PRO A 245 -16.69 -2.15 -14.89
N GLY A 246 -16.93 -2.35 -16.19
CA GLY A 246 -17.88 -3.34 -16.72
C GLY A 246 -17.33 -4.77 -16.66
N GLU A 247 -16.01 -4.92 -16.71
CA GLU A 247 -15.30 -6.21 -16.69
C GLU A 247 -14.61 -6.52 -15.35
N GLN A 248 -14.95 -5.78 -14.29
CA GLN A 248 -14.35 -5.94 -12.95
C GLN A 248 -14.37 -7.40 -12.45
N GLU A 249 -15.44 -8.14 -12.70
CA GLU A 249 -15.56 -9.54 -12.27
C GLU A 249 -14.51 -10.44 -12.92
N THR A 250 -14.37 -10.35 -14.25
CA THR A 250 -13.37 -11.12 -15.02
C THR A 250 -11.96 -10.73 -14.60
N LEU A 251 -11.69 -9.42 -14.48
CA LEU A 251 -10.37 -8.91 -14.13
C LEU A 251 -9.92 -9.44 -12.77
N VAL A 252 -10.75 -9.35 -11.72
CA VAL A 252 -10.37 -9.74 -10.35
C VAL A 252 -10.43 -11.26 -10.12
N SER A 253 -11.04 -12.03 -11.03
CA SER A 253 -11.22 -13.47 -10.85
C SER A 253 -9.95 -14.31 -10.56
N PRO A 254 -8.74 -14.02 -11.10
CA PRO A 254 -7.52 -14.74 -10.71
C PRO A 254 -7.17 -14.53 -9.23
N LEU A 255 -7.40 -13.33 -8.70
CA LEU A 255 -7.16 -13.02 -7.29
C LEU A 255 -8.14 -13.79 -6.40
N HIS A 256 -9.44 -13.72 -6.68
CA HIS A 256 -10.45 -14.46 -5.91
C HIS A 256 -10.20 -15.97 -5.92
N TYR A 257 -9.73 -16.52 -7.05
CA TYR A 257 -9.34 -17.92 -7.14
C TYR A 257 -8.15 -18.25 -6.23
N CYS A 258 -7.08 -17.45 -6.28
CA CYS A 258 -5.88 -17.66 -5.45
C CYS A 258 -6.20 -17.50 -3.96
N GLU A 259 -7.01 -16.52 -3.59
CA GLU A 259 -7.48 -16.29 -2.22
C GLU A 259 -8.35 -17.47 -1.72
N THR A 260 -9.24 -17.98 -2.57
CA THR A 260 -10.08 -19.15 -2.24
C THR A 260 -9.23 -20.40 -2.05
N VAL A 261 -8.29 -20.69 -2.94
CA VAL A 261 -7.37 -21.84 -2.79
C VAL A 261 -6.54 -21.69 -1.52
N THR A 262 -6.02 -20.49 -1.25
CA THR A 262 -5.25 -20.19 -0.04
C THR A 262 -6.08 -20.42 1.22
N ALA A 263 -7.33 -19.95 1.25
CA ALA A 263 -8.25 -20.19 2.35
C ALA A 263 -8.51 -21.68 2.56
N LEU A 264 -8.88 -22.42 1.52
CA LEU A 264 -9.16 -23.86 1.59
C LEU A 264 -7.94 -24.72 2.01
N MET A 265 -6.72 -24.23 1.72
CA MET A 265 -5.45 -24.88 2.06
C MET A 265 -4.95 -24.57 3.48
N THR A 266 -5.47 -23.52 4.12
CA THR A 266 -5.00 -23.04 5.43
C THR A 266 -6.05 -23.19 6.53
N LEU A 267 -7.34 -23.10 6.19
CA LEU A 267 -8.45 -23.19 7.12
C LEU A 267 -8.59 -24.60 7.72
N GLY A 268 -8.80 -24.66 9.03
CA GLY A 268 -9.10 -25.91 9.74
C GLY A 268 -10.56 -26.34 9.56
N HIS A 269 -10.83 -27.62 9.81
CA HIS A 269 -12.18 -28.17 9.83
C HIS A 269 -13.09 -27.37 10.79
N GLY A 270 -14.31 -27.06 10.36
CA GLY A 270 -15.27 -26.24 11.10
C GLY A 270 -15.01 -24.72 11.05
N GLY A 271 -13.91 -24.28 10.43
CA GLY A 271 -13.58 -22.86 10.29
C GLY A 271 -14.50 -22.11 9.32
N SER A 272 -14.39 -20.77 9.32
CA SER A 272 -15.17 -19.88 8.44
C SER A 272 -14.29 -19.13 7.45
N PHE A 273 -14.86 -18.79 6.30
CA PHE A 273 -14.19 -18.00 5.26
C PHE A 273 -15.08 -16.84 4.81
N VAL A 274 -14.52 -15.63 4.77
CA VAL A 274 -15.17 -14.43 4.24
C VAL A 274 -14.40 -13.95 3.01
N LEU A 275 -15.07 -13.92 1.86
CA LEU A 275 -14.49 -13.52 0.58
C LEU A 275 -15.26 -12.34 0.01
N LYS A 276 -14.57 -11.22 -0.23
CA LYS A 276 -15.13 -10.14 -1.06
C LYS A 276 -15.26 -10.61 -2.51
N MET A 277 -16.40 -10.30 -3.12
CA MET A 277 -16.64 -10.46 -4.55
C MET A 277 -17.41 -9.25 -5.09
N PHE A 278 -17.67 -9.23 -6.39
CA PHE A 278 -18.40 -8.17 -7.07
C PHE A 278 -19.72 -8.70 -7.64
N THR A 279 -19.98 -8.47 -8.93
CA THR A 279 -21.00 -9.24 -9.63
C THR A 279 -20.60 -10.72 -9.62
N LEU A 280 -21.59 -11.58 -9.87
CA LEU A 280 -21.47 -13.02 -9.85
C LEU A 280 -22.03 -13.62 -11.15
N PHE A 281 -21.82 -12.94 -12.29
CA PHE A 281 -22.43 -13.31 -13.57
C PHE A 281 -21.54 -14.19 -14.44
N GLU A 282 -20.22 -14.15 -14.20
CA GLU A 282 -19.22 -14.84 -15.00
C GLU A 282 -19.02 -16.28 -14.55
N HIS A 283 -18.64 -17.13 -15.50
CA HIS A 283 -18.46 -18.56 -15.23
C HIS A 283 -17.38 -18.84 -14.18
N CYS A 284 -16.37 -17.97 -14.03
CA CYS A 284 -15.39 -18.08 -12.96
C CYS A 284 -16.03 -17.94 -11.57
N SER A 285 -16.94 -16.98 -11.39
CA SER A 285 -17.70 -16.80 -10.14
C SER A 285 -18.67 -17.95 -9.89
N VAL A 286 -19.42 -18.40 -10.90
CA VAL A 286 -20.31 -19.57 -10.79
C VAL A 286 -19.53 -20.79 -10.28
N ASN A 287 -18.34 -21.04 -10.85
CA ASN A 287 -17.46 -22.13 -10.44
C ASN A 287 -16.99 -22.00 -8.98
N LEU A 288 -16.55 -20.82 -8.56
CA LEU A 288 -16.12 -20.59 -7.19
C LEU A 288 -17.26 -20.77 -6.20
N LEU A 289 -18.45 -20.22 -6.49
CA LEU A 289 -19.61 -20.37 -5.61
C LEU A 289 -20.08 -21.83 -5.53
N PHE A 290 -20.00 -22.60 -6.62
CA PHE A 290 -20.31 -24.02 -6.60
C PHE A 290 -19.30 -24.81 -5.74
N LEU A 291 -18.00 -24.55 -5.92
CA LEU A 291 -16.94 -25.14 -5.09
C LEU A 291 -17.17 -24.85 -3.60
N LEU A 292 -17.43 -23.58 -3.25
CA LEU A 292 -17.65 -23.17 -1.87
C LEU A 292 -18.89 -23.85 -1.27
N ASN A 293 -19.98 -23.96 -2.02
CA ASN A 293 -21.17 -24.68 -1.57
C ASN A 293 -20.92 -26.19 -1.36
N CYS A 294 -19.98 -26.78 -2.07
CA CYS A 294 -19.56 -28.16 -1.84
C CYS A 294 -18.54 -28.31 -0.70
N SER A 295 -17.90 -27.22 -0.28
CA SER A 295 -16.78 -27.23 0.68
C SER A 295 -17.17 -26.79 2.09
N PHE A 296 -18.28 -26.07 2.24
CA PHE A 296 -18.77 -25.52 3.51
C PHE A 296 -20.20 -25.99 3.77
N GLU A 297 -20.62 -26.06 5.04
CA GLU A 297 -22.00 -26.42 5.35
C GLU A 297 -22.99 -25.35 4.89
N GLU A 298 -22.69 -24.07 5.12
CA GLU A 298 -23.53 -22.92 4.77
C GLU A 298 -22.73 -21.87 3.98
N VAL A 299 -23.34 -21.34 2.93
CA VAL A 299 -22.77 -20.26 2.11
C VAL A 299 -23.81 -19.17 1.90
N HIS A 300 -23.47 -17.96 2.32
CA HIS A 300 -24.30 -16.77 2.16
C HIS A 300 -23.61 -15.78 1.23
N VAL A 301 -24.40 -14.97 0.53
CA VAL A 301 -23.94 -13.73 -0.09
C VAL A 301 -24.57 -12.58 0.66
N PHE A 302 -23.77 -11.61 1.08
CA PHE A 302 -24.19 -10.53 1.93
C PHE A 302 -23.70 -9.20 1.40
N LYS A 303 -24.57 -8.20 1.35
CA LYS A 303 -24.20 -6.81 1.05
C LYS A 303 -24.40 -5.96 2.31
N PRO A 304 -23.34 -5.70 3.10
CA PRO A 304 -23.41 -4.84 4.28
C PRO A 304 -24.07 -3.49 3.95
N ALA A 305 -24.82 -2.94 4.90
CA ALA A 305 -25.44 -1.63 4.75
C ALA A 305 -24.39 -0.52 4.60
N THR A 306 -23.25 -0.66 5.27
CA THR A 306 -22.13 0.27 5.20
C THR A 306 -21.27 0.10 3.94
N SER A 307 -21.52 -0.89 3.08
CA SER A 307 -20.96 -0.90 1.71
C SER A 307 -21.75 0.05 0.81
N LYS A 308 -21.08 0.72 -0.15
CA LYS A 308 -21.75 1.68 -1.04
C LYS A 308 -22.84 0.97 -1.83
N ALA A 309 -24.10 1.36 -1.65
CA ALA A 309 -25.23 0.61 -2.19
C ALA A 309 -25.23 0.51 -3.73
N GLY A 310 -24.69 1.51 -4.44
CA GLY A 310 -24.60 1.53 -5.91
C GLY A 310 -23.43 0.75 -6.51
N ASN A 311 -22.49 0.23 -5.71
CA ASN A 311 -21.39 -0.60 -6.22
C ASN A 311 -21.80 -2.08 -6.30
N SER A 312 -21.00 -2.87 -7.04
CA SER A 312 -21.23 -4.31 -7.19
C SER A 312 -20.63 -5.14 -6.05
N GLU A 313 -19.99 -4.52 -5.04
CA GLU A 313 -19.34 -5.24 -3.94
C GLU A 313 -20.36 -6.00 -3.07
N VAL A 314 -20.06 -7.28 -2.83
CA VAL A 314 -20.74 -8.20 -1.93
C VAL A 314 -19.69 -9.06 -1.20
N TYR A 315 -20.10 -9.74 -0.14
CA TYR A 315 -19.25 -10.67 0.61
C TYR A 315 -19.89 -12.05 0.60
N VAL A 316 -19.13 -13.05 0.16
CA VAL A 316 -19.47 -14.47 0.32
C VAL A 316 -19.00 -14.89 1.71
N VAL A 317 -19.95 -15.32 2.54
CA VAL A 317 -19.71 -15.78 3.91
C VAL A 317 -19.94 -17.28 3.96
N CYS A 318 -18.85 -18.02 4.11
CA CYS A 318 -18.82 -19.47 4.16
C CYS A 318 -18.60 -19.93 5.60
N LEU A 319 -19.49 -20.77 6.12
CA LEU A 319 -19.47 -21.22 7.50
C LEU A 319 -19.26 -22.74 7.57
N ARG A 320 -18.46 -23.15 8.55
CA ARG A 320 -18.21 -24.56 8.91
C ARG A 320 -17.63 -25.34 7.73
N TYR A 321 -16.35 -25.12 7.50
CA TYR A 321 -15.57 -25.81 6.48
C TYR A 321 -15.56 -27.33 6.71
N LEU A 322 -15.85 -28.11 5.68
CA LEU A 322 -15.91 -29.58 5.75
C LEU A 322 -14.51 -30.24 5.84
N GLY A 323 -13.45 -29.44 5.75
CA GLY A 323 -12.07 -29.91 5.83
C GLY A 323 -11.42 -30.18 4.47
N ARG A 324 -10.10 -30.15 4.46
CA ARG A 324 -9.27 -30.27 3.24
C ARG A 324 -9.42 -31.64 2.58
N GLU A 325 -9.64 -32.66 3.40
CA GLU A 325 -9.78 -34.06 3.01
C GLU A 325 -10.99 -34.26 2.09
N ALA A 326 -12.09 -33.54 2.34
CA ALA A 326 -13.32 -33.62 1.55
C ALA A 326 -13.12 -33.15 0.10
N ILE A 327 -12.15 -32.28 -0.16
CA ILE A 327 -11.92 -31.66 -1.47
C ILE A 327 -10.51 -31.93 -2.03
N HIS A 328 -9.75 -32.82 -1.39
CA HIS A 328 -8.31 -32.99 -1.62
C HIS A 328 -7.92 -33.14 -3.10
N PHE A 329 -8.66 -33.97 -3.86
CA PHE A 329 -8.32 -34.23 -5.25
C PHE A 329 -8.55 -33.02 -6.17
N ILE A 330 -9.64 -32.28 -5.96
CA ILE A 330 -9.92 -31.04 -6.69
C ILE A 330 -8.91 -29.97 -6.28
N LEU A 331 -8.64 -29.84 -4.99
CA LEU A 331 -7.70 -28.86 -4.45
C LEU A 331 -6.28 -29.11 -4.98
N SER A 332 -5.86 -30.36 -5.14
CA SER A 332 -4.57 -30.70 -5.78
C SER A 332 -4.51 -30.24 -7.23
N LYS A 333 -5.60 -30.35 -8.00
CA LYS A 333 -5.68 -29.81 -9.37
C LYS A 333 -5.66 -28.29 -9.36
N MET A 334 -6.33 -27.66 -8.40
CA MET A 334 -6.34 -26.21 -8.26
C MET A 334 -4.93 -25.66 -7.94
N MET A 335 -4.18 -26.33 -7.06
CA MET A 335 -2.79 -25.99 -6.77
C MET A 335 -1.86 -26.12 -7.98
N GLN A 336 -2.06 -27.16 -8.81
CA GLN A 336 -1.31 -27.32 -10.06
C GLN A 336 -1.60 -26.20 -11.07
N ASN A 337 -2.78 -25.59 -10.96
CA ASN A 337 -3.24 -24.48 -11.79
C ASN A 337 -3.31 -23.16 -10.99
N PHE A 338 -2.40 -22.95 -10.04
CA PHE A 338 -2.35 -21.74 -9.21
C PHE A 338 -1.55 -20.62 -9.90
N GLY A 339 -2.16 -19.44 -10.03
CA GLY A 339 -1.50 -18.24 -10.56
C GLY A 339 -2.35 -17.43 -11.52
N THR A 340 -1.78 -16.35 -12.05
CA THR A 340 -2.45 -15.34 -12.88
C THR A 340 -2.75 -15.81 -14.30
N GLU A 341 -1.95 -16.72 -14.87
CA GLU A 341 -2.06 -17.14 -16.28
C GLU A 341 -3.11 -18.23 -16.53
N LEU A 342 -3.78 -18.74 -15.49
CA LEU A 342 -4.51 -20.01 -15.53
C LEU A 342 -6.04 -19.89 -15.51
N VAL A 343 -6.59 -18.67 -15.43
CA VAL A 343 -8.06 -18.41 -15.52
C VAL A 343 -8.58 -18.47 -16.96
N ALA A 344 -7.79 -18.96 -17.91
CA ALA A 344 -8.27 -19.19 -19.27
C ALA A 344 -9.28 -20.36 -19.34
N LYS A 345 -9.15 -21.34 -18.43
CA LYS A 345 -9.99 -22.54 -18.39
C LYS A 345 -10.93 -22.52 -17.18
N ALA A 346 -12.14 -23.01 -17.40
CA ALA A 346 -13.13 -23.15 -16.36
C ALA A 346 -12.73 -24.24 -15.36
N LEU A 347 -12.89 -23.97 -14.06
CA LEU A 347 -12.67 -24.96 -13.01
C LEU A 347 -13.56 -26.19 -13.26
N PHE A 348 -14.86 -26.00 -13.38
CA PHE A 348 -15.80 -27.02 -13.82
C PHE A 348 -16.40 -26.63 -15.18
N PRO A 349 -16.42 -27.55 -16.16
CA PRO A 349 -17.23 -27.40 -17.35
C PRO A 349 -18.70 -27.14 -17.01
N GLN A 350 -19.38 -26.31 -17.81
CA GLN A 350 -20.76 -25.88 -17.56
C GLN A 350 -21.73 -27.05 -17.36
N ASN A 351 -21.53 -28.17 -18.06
CA ASN A 351 -22.38 -29.35 -17.99
C ASN A 351 -22.17 -30.20 -16.72
N LEU A 352 -21.14 -29.91 -15.91
CA LEU A 352 -20.90 -30.57 -14.62
C LEU A 352 -21.48 -29.78 -13.45
N ILE A 353 -21.96 -28.57 -13.69
CA ILE A 353 -22.61 -27.74 -12.67
C ILE A 353 -24.11 -28.11 -12.66
N PRO A 354 -24.67 -28.58 -11.54
CA PRO A 354 -26.08 -28.98 -11.46
C PRO A 354 -27.03 -27.83 -11.81
N GLU A 355 -28.09 -28.14 -12.55
CA GLU A 355 -29.11 -27.14 -12.94
C GLU A 355 -29.84 -26.57 -11.71
N SER A 356 -30.00 -27.38 -10.66
CA SER A 356 -30.54 -26.92 -9.38
C SER A 356 -29.65 -25.86 -8.70
N PHE A 357 -28.32 -25.97 -8.82
CA PHE A 357 -27.40 -24.94 -8.35
C PHE A 357 -27.49 -23.69 -9.22
N LEU A 358 -27.45 -23.84 -10.55
CA LEU A 358 -27.53 -22.70 -11.48
C LEU A 358 -28.80 -21.87 -11.25
N LYS A 359 -29.94 -22.51 -10.98
CA LYS A 359 -31.18 -21.80 -10.67
C LYS A 359 -31.09 -20.97 -9.39
N VAL A 360 -30.60 -21.54 -8.28
CA VAL A 360 -30.41 -20.80 -7.02
C VAL A 360 -29.40 -19.67 -7.18
N HIS A 361 -28.36 -19.90 -7.98
CA HIS A 361 -27.36 -18.89 -8.31
C HIS A 361 -27.95 -17.73 -9.11
N GLU A 362 -28.77 -18.01 -10.12
CA GLU A 362 -29.50 -16.98 -10.88
C GLU A 362 -30.43 -16.14 -9.99
N GLU A 363 -31.13 -16.78 -9.03
CA GLU A 363 -31.97 -16.08 -8.04
C GLU A 363 -31.13 -15.14 -7.16
N CYS A 364 -29.95 -15.59 -6.71
CA CYS A 364 -28.99 -14.75 -5.98
C CYS A 364 -28.55 -13.54 -6.82
N CYS A 365 -28.16 -13.77 -8.07
CA CYS A 365 -27.71 -12.74 -9.01
C CYS A 365 -28.81 -11.71 -9.27
N LEU A 366 -30.04 -12.16 -9.51
CA LEU A 366 -31.20 -11.30 -9.70
C LEU A 366 -31.51 -10.45 -8.45
N PHE A 367 -31.39 -11.06 -7.26
CA PHE A 367 -31.61 -10.35 -5.99
C PHE A 367 -30.67 -9.15 -5.84
N PHE A 368 -29.36 -9.32 -6.02
CA PHE A 368 -28.41 -8.21 -5.89
C PHE A 368 -28.46 -7.23 -7.07
N HIS A 369 -28.70 -7.73 -8.28
CA HIS A 369 -28.90 -6.91 -9.47
C HIS A 369 -30.03 -5.89 -9.28
N LYS A 370 -31.19 -6.35 -8.80
CA LYS A 370 -32.35 -5.50 -8.51
C LYS A 370 -32.01 -4.37 -7.53
N HIS A 371 -31.38 -4.70 -6.39
CA HIS A 371 -31.01 -3.71 -5.38
C HIS A 371 -30.02 -2.65 -5.91
N GLN A 372 -29.06 -3.07 -6.73
CA GLN A 372 -28.07 -2.16 -7.30
C GLN A 372 -28.70 -1.23 -8.36
N ILE A 373 -29.53 -1.76 -9.28
CA ILE A 373 -30.22 -0.94 -10.28
C ILE A 373 -31.17 0.06 -9.62
N GLU A 374 -31.97 -0.37 -8.63
CA GLU A 374 -32.85 0.52 -7.86
C GLU A 374 -32.05 1.67 -7.25
N THR A 375 -30.89 1.36 -6.65
CA THR A 375 -30.03 2.38 -6.03
C THR A 375 -29.41 3.35 -7.05
N ILE A 376 -28.89 2.85 -8.17
CA ILE A 376 -28.27 3.72 -9.18
C ILE A 376 -29.32 4.62 -9.84
N SER A 377 -30.48 4.05 -10.17
CA SER A 377 -31.59 4.78 -10.81
C SER A 377 -32.15 5.86 -9.88
N GLU A 378 -32.30 5.55 -8.59
CA GLU A 378 -32.73 6.53 -7.59
C GLU A 378 -31.71 7.67 -7.42
N ASN A 379 -30.41 7.34 -7.38
CA ASN A 379 -29.37 8.37 -7.32
C ASN A 379 -29.37 9.26 -8.55
N LEU A 380 -29.57 8.71 -9.74
CA LEU A 380 -29.69 9.49 -10.98
C LEU A 380 -30.91 10.43 -10.92
N ARG A 381 -32.08 9.92 -10.52
CA ARG A 381 -33.30 10.73 -10.34
C ARG A 381 -33.08 11.89 -9.37
N LEU A 382 -32.49 11.61 -8.22
CA LEU A 382 -32.21 12.60 -7.18
C LEU A 382 -31.09 13.58 -7.60
N PHE A 383 -30.17 13.18 -8.47
CA PHE A 383 -29.12 14.07 -8.94
C PHE A 383 -29.70 15.19 -9.80
N ASP A 384 -30.68 14.86 -10.65
CA ASP A 384 -31.32 15.83 -11.53
C ASP A 384 -32.33 16.73 -10.78
N CYS A 385 -33.02 16.21 -9.75
CA CYS A 385 -34.04 16.95 -9.01
C CYS A 385 -34.16 16.45 -7.56
N MET A 386 -33.48 17.12 -6.62
CA MET A 386 -33.63 16.90 -5.17
C MET A 386 -34.25 18.14 -4.50
N GLY A 387 -35.49 18.01 -4.05
CA GLY A 387 -36.17 19.04 -3.25
C GLY A 387 -35.90 18.91 -1.75
N GLU A 388 -36.31 19.92 -0.98
CA GLU A 388 -36.13 19.98 0.47
C GLU A 388 -36.78 18.80 1.21
N VAL A 389 -37.94 18.32 0.74
CA VAL A 389 -38.66 17.18 1.33
C VAL A 389 -37.86 15.88 1.22
N GLU A 390 -37.28 15.61 0.04
CA GLU A 390 -36.43 14.44 -0.18
C GLU A 390 -35.15 14.53 0.64
N GLN A 391 -34.55 15.73 0.72
CA GLN A 391 -33.39 15.98 1.55
C GLN A 391 -33.66 15.73 3.04
N ALA A 392 -34.82 16.19 3.54
CA ALA A 392 -35.25 15.95 4.91
C ALA A 392 -35.49 14.46 5.19
N ARG A 393 -36.17 13.75 4.27
CA ARG A 393 -36.39 12.29 4.38
C ARG A 393 -35.06 11.53 4.39
N LEU A 394 -34.13 11.85 3.49
CA LEU A 394 -32.81 11.22 3.45
C LEU A 394 -32.02 11.46 4.73
N ASN A 395 -32.09 12.67 5.30
CA ASN A 395 -31.45 12.95 6.59
C ASN A 395 -32.04 12.08 7.70
N ALA A 396 -33.37 11.95 7.77
CA ALA A 396 -34.03 11.09 8.75
C ALA A 396 -33.65 9.61 8.59
N LEU A 397 -33.59 9.09 7.35
CA LEU A 397 -33.08 7.74 7.05
C LEU A 397 -31.63 7.57 7.52
N ARG A 398 -30.79 8.59 7.31
CA ARG A 398 -29.38 8.55 7.69
C ARG A 398 -29.17 8.58 9.20
N ASP A 399 -29.99 9.33 9.93
CA ASP A 399 -29.97 9.36 11.39
C ASP A 399 -30.51 8.04 11.96
N CYS A 400 -31.65 7.56 11.45
CA CYS A 400 -32.19 6.24 11.81
C CYS A 400 -31.19 5.10 11.55
N SER A 401 -30.44 5.16 10.46
CA SER A 401 -29.40 4.17 10.15
C SER A 401 -28.29 4.12 11.21
N VAL A 402 -27.95 5.25 11.84
CA VAL A 402 -26.96 5.31 12.93
C VAL A 402 -27.50 4.60 14.16
N ASP A 403 -28.70 4.97 14.60
CA ASP A 403 -29.32 4.41 15.79
C ASP A 403 -29.58 2.91 15.63
N PHE A 404 -30.10 2.52 14.46
CA PHE A 404 -30.33 1.12 14.11
C PHE A 404 -29.02 0.33 14.15
N PHE A 405 -27.92 0.86 13.59
CA PHE A 405 -26.62 0.19 13.62
C PHE A 405 -26.11 0.00 15.04
N LEU A 406 -26.14 1.06 15.85
CA LEU A 406 -25.65 1.03 17.24
C LEU A 406 -26.47 0.07 18.10
N GLN A 407 -27.79 0.10 17.98
CA GLN A 407 -28.71 -0.76 18.73
C GLN A 407 -28.61 -2.23 18.28
N ARG A 408 -28.64 -2.49 16.97
CA ARG A 408 -28.61 -3.85 16.41
C ARG A 408 -27.33 -4.59 16.77
N PHE A 409 -26.19 -3.90 16.70
CA PHE A 409 -24.88 -4.52 16.91
C PHE A 409 -24.31 -4.28 18.32
N GLN A 410 -25.05 -3.63 19.20
CA GLN A 410 -24.69 -3.37 20.61
C GLN A 410 -23.25 -2.87 20.77
N LEU A 411 -22.83 -1.94 19.92
CA LEU A 411 -21.46 -1.42 19.90
C LEU A 411 -21.08 -0.77 21.23
N LYS A 412 -19.96 -1.20 21.81
CA LYS A 412 -19.43 -0.69 23.08
C LYS A 412 -18.04 -0.10 22.88
N PRO A 413 -17.73 1.04 23.51
CA PRO A 413 -16.40 1.59 23.43
C PRO A 413 -15.36 0.68 24.08
N ILE A 414 -14.17 0.62 23.49
CA ILE A 414 -13.01 -0.06 24.08
C ILE A 414 -11.97 0.96 24.54
N ALA A 415 -11.30 0.67 25.65
CA ALA A 415 -10.19 1.47 26.12
C ALA A 415 -9.01 1.42 25.14
N ARG A 416 -8.24 2.50 25.02
CA ARG A 416 -7.07 2.57 24.12
C ARG A 416 -6.01 1.51 24.41
N ASN A 417 -5.92 1.01 25.64
CA ASN A 417 -5.01 -0.08 26.01
C ASN A 417 -5.40 -1.43 25.38
N ASN A 418 -6.63 -1.55 24.88
CA ASN A 418 -7.15 -2.71 24.17
C ASN A 418 -7.02 -2.58 22.64
N TRP A 419 -6.51 -1.46 22.13
CA TRP A 419 -6.11 -1.36 20.73
C TRP A 419 -4.92 -2.27 20.44
N LEU A 420 -4.79 -2.69 19.18
CA LEU A 420 -3.63 -3.42 18.69
C LEU A 420 -2.38 -2.53 18.81
N VAL A 421 -2.50 -1.27 18.39
CA VAL A 421 -1.43 -0.28 18.44
C VAL A 421 -1.53 0.58 19.69
N LYS A 422 -0.83 0.16 20.75
CA LYS A 422 -0.80 0.88 22.05
C LYS A 422 -0.11 2.24 21.96
N LYS A 423 1.00 2.30 21.21
CA LYS A 423 1.80 3.52 20.98
C LYS A 423 2.02 3.66 19.47
N PRO A 424 1.16 4.41 18.76
CA PRO A 424 1.30 4.58 17.33
C PRO A 424 2.57 5.35 17.04
N HIS A 425 3.49 4.73 16.33
CA HIS A 425 4.52 5.44 15.58
C HIS A 425 3.85 5.97 14.31
N ALA A 426 4.29 7.12 13.83
CA ALA A 426 3.84 7.63 12.54
C ALA A 426 4.31 6.65 11.45
N GLY A 427 3.38 5.89 10.86
CA GLY A 427 3.63 5.28 9.54
C GLY A 427 3.78 6.37 8.50
N TYR A 428 4.42 6.09 7.36
CA TYR A 428 4.66 7.14 6.36
C TYR A 428 3.34 7.66 5.76
N SER A 429 2.28 6.85 5.76
CA SER A 429 0.95 7.25 5.25
C SER A 429 0.24 8.33 6.08
N MET A 430 0.72 8.62 7.30
CA MET A 430 0.10 9.58 8.22
C MET A 430 0.63 11.01 8.08
N ASN A 431 1.62 11.26 7.22
CA ASN A 431 2.17 12.61 7.10
C ASN A 431 1.24 13.53 6.29
N SER A 432 0.52 14.40 7.00
CA SER A 432 -0.45 15.34 6.43
C SER A 432 0.16 16.40 5.52
N LYS A 433 1.47 16.66 5.61
CA LYS A 433 2.14 17.57 4.65
C LYS A 433 2.07 17.03 3.21
N TRP A 434 1.91 15.73 3.03
CA TRP A 434 2.25 15.06 1.77
C TRP A 434 1.09 14.31 1.12
N PHE A 435 0.10 13.83 1.89
CA PHE A 435 -1.08 13.12 1.37
C PHE A 435 -2.25 14.03 0.94
N GLY A 436 -2.11 15.36 1.05
CA GLY A 436 -3.21 16.33 0.92
C GLY A 436 -3.63 16.75 -0.50
N GLN A 437 -2.93 16.31 -1.56
CA GLN A 437 -3.17 16.81 -2.93
C GLN A 437 -3.83 15.82 -3.90
N ARG A 438 -4.04 14.56 -3.51
CA ARG A 438 -4.61 13.53 -4.38
C ARG A 438 -6.04 13.81 -4.86
N SER A 439 -6.79 14.71 -4.20
CA SER A 439 -8.24 14.86 -4.41
C SER A 439 -8.66 16.06 -5.25
N LYS A 440 -7.77 16.73 -5.99
CA LYS A 440 -8.11 18.00 -6.68
C LYS A 440 -8.28 17.94 -8.20
N TYR A 441 -8.12 16.78 -8.85
CA TYR A 441 -8.07 16.72 -10.32
C TYR A 441 -8.91 15.60 -10.96
N PHE A 442 -9.89 15.04 -10.25
CA PHE A 442 -10.71 13.97 -10.82
C PHE A 442 -11.82 14.54 -11.73
N CYS A 443 -11.51 14.60 -13.03
CA CYS A 443 -12.46 14.82 -14.13
C CYS A 443 -13.36 13.58 -14.40
N THR A 444 -14.39 13.71 -15.23
CA THR A 444 -15.31 12.61 -15.67
C THR A 444 -14.56 11.38 -16.21
N TYR A 445 -15.23 10.21 -16.30
CA TYR A 445 -14.61 9.01 -16.89
C TYR A 445 -14.12 9.26 -18.32
N ASN A 446 -14.92 9.96 -19.14
CA ASN A 446 -14.57 10.31 -20.51
C ASN A 446 -13.34 11.23 -20.57
N GLU A 447 -13.23 12.20 -19.67
CA GLU A 447 -12.05 13.08 -19.59
C GLU A 447 -10.80 12.32 -19.13
N ARG A 448 -10.90 11.34 -18.23
CA ARG A 448 -9.76 10.48 -17.87
C ARG A 448 -9.29 9.64 -19.05
N LYS A 449 -10.21 9.08 -19.84
CA LYS A 449 -9.88 8.39 -21.09
C LYS A 449 -9.20 9.32 -22.10
N LEU A 450 -9.63 10.58 -22.17
CA LEU A 450 -8.96 11.60 -22.97
C LEU A 450 -7.56 11.94 -22.43
N LEU A 451 -7.40 12.11 -21.11
CA LEU A 451 -6.10 12.33 -20.47
C LEU A 451 -5.15 11.15 -20.72
N GLU A 452 -5.62 9.91 -20.65
CA GLU A 452 -4.83 8.71 -21.00
C GLU A 452 -4.26 8.80 -22.43
N SER A 453 -5.00 9.41 -23.37
CA SER A 453 -4.59 9.61 -24.76
C SER A 453 -3.59 10.75 -25.01
N LEU A 454 -3.34 11.62 -24.02
CA LEU A 454 -2.38 12.71 -24.14
C LEU A 454 -0.92 12.23 -24.15
N SER A 455 -0.04 13.03 -24.78
CA SER A 455 1.41 12.87 -24.68
C SER A 455 1.87 13.02 -23.22
N TRP A 456 3.05 12.50 -22.92
CA TRP A 456 3.59 12.57 -21.55
C TRP A 456 3.92 14.01 -21.13
N GLU A 457 4.38 14.84 -22.07
CA GLU A 457 4.63 16.27 -21.86
C GLU A 457 3.34 16.99 -21.48
N ASP A 458 2.27 16.78 -22.25
CA ASP A 458 0.96 17.36 -21.97
C ASP A 458 0.43 16.90 -20.62
N LYS A 459 0.67 15.64 -20.21
CA LYS A 459 0.28 15.12 -18.90
C LYS A 459 1.04 15.78 -17.75
N VAL A 460 2.33 16.05 -17.94
CA VAL A 460 3.16 16.70 -16.91
C VAL A 460 2.84 18.20 -16.83
N VAL A 461 2.68 18.88 -17.96
CA VAL A 461 2.35 20.32 -18.04
C VAL A 461 0.90 20.61 -17.64
N LYS A 462 -0.07 19.74 -17.97
CA LYS A 462 -1.46 19.90 -17.52
C LYS A 462 -1.73 19.24 -16.16
N GLY A 463 -0.75 18.50 -15.64
CA GLY A 463 -0.85 17.73 -14.41
C GLY A 463 -0.53 18.55 -13.15
N CYS A 464 -0.55 17.86 -12.00
CA CYS A 464 -0.34 18.47 -10.69
C CYS A 464 1.07 19.02 -10.46
N LEU A 465 2.05 18.61 -11.26
CA LEU A 465 3.46 18.99 -11.12
C LEU A 465 3.89 20.16 -12.02
N ASN A 466 2.97 20.78 -12.77
CA ASN A 466 3.29 21.87 -13.70
C ASN A 466 4.11 23.00 -13.02
N GLN A 467 3.70 23.40 -11.81
CA GLN A 467 4.44 24.42 -11.04
C GLN A 467 5.91 24.02 -10.79
N TRP A 468 6.18 22.73 -10.59
CA TRP A 468 7.54 22.26 -10.28
C TRP A 468 8.45 22.21 -11.50
N VAL A 469 7.86 22.10 -12.68
CA VAL A 469 8.56 22.03 -13.96
C VAL A 469 9.12 23.39 -14.34
N ASP A 470 8.33 24.45 -14.13
CA ASP A 470 8.70 25.82 -14.50
C ASP A 470 9.50 26.56 -13.38
N GLU A 471 9.50 26.02 -12.16
CA GLU A 471 10.20 26.62 -11.03
C GLU A 471 11.72 26.38 -11.06
N HIS A 472 12.48 27.44 -11.33
CA HIS A 472 13.93 27.44 -11.19
C HIS A 472 14.37 27.44 -9.71
N VAL A 473 15.36 26.61 -9.38
CA VAL A 473 15.92 26.52 -8.02
C VAL A 473 16.92 27.65 -7.81
N LEU A 474 16.60 28.61 -6.95
CA LEU A 474 17.41 29.83 -6.72
C LEU A 474 18.39 29.72 -5.54
N SER A 475 18.32 28.66 -4.73
CA SER A 475 19.20 28.42 -3.57
C SER A 475 19.25 26.92 -3.23
N ASN A 476 20.21 26.48 -2.39
CA ASN A 476 20.25 25.08 -1.96
C ASN A 476 19.03 24.73 -1.10
N VAL A 477 18.17 23.84 -1.62
CA VAL A 477 16.96 23.35 -0.93
C VAL A 477 17.29 22.64 0.38
N GLY A 478 18.43 21.93 0.43
CA GLY A 478 18.83 21.18 1.61
C GLY A 478 19.34 22.04 2.77
N LYS A 479 19.65 23.33 2.56
CA LYS A 479 20.14 24.23 3.62
C LYS A 479 19.17 24.35 4.82
N GLY A 480 17.87 24.16 4.59
CA GLY A 480 16.85 24.13 5.65
C GLY A 480 16.51 22.74 6.20
N CYS A 481 17.06 21.68 5.62
CA CYS A 481 16.77 20.29 5.98
C CYS A 481 18.01 19.65 6.63
N VAL A 482 17.97 19.52 7.95
CA VAL A 482 19.06 18.95 8.75
C VAL A 482 18.54 17.77 9.54
N LEU A 483 19.16 16.60 9.31
CA LEU A 483 18.96 15.40 10.08
C LEU A 483 19.96 15.38 11.23
N GLU A 484 19.48 15.59 12.45
CA GLU A 484 20.29 15.48 13.66
C GLU A 484 20.64 14.02 13.96
N GLY A 485 21.86 13.82 14.45
CA GLY A 485 22.41 12.53 14.81
C GLY A 485 21.70 11.94 16.01
N ALA A 486 21.41 10.64 15.95
CA ALA A 486 20.75 9.93 17.04
C ALA A 486 21.79 9.56 18.11
N SER A 487 21.64 10.04 19.34
CA SER A 487 22.56 9.77 20.46
C SER A 487 22.49 8.33 21.04
N GLY A 488 22.05 7.35 20.23
CA GLY A 488 21.91 5.96 20.63
C GLY A 488 23.05 5.09 20.08
N ASN A 489 23.54 4.14 20.89
CA ASN A 489 24.42 3.09 20.39
C ASN A 489 23.67 2.29 19.30
N LEU A 490 24.12 2.39 18.05
CA LEU A 490 23.69 1.50 16.95
C LEU A 490 23.87 0.04 17.39
N ASP A 491 22.76 -0.66 17.59
CA ASP A 491 22.75 -2.10 17.88
C ASP A 491 22.23 -2.87 16.65
N CYS A 492 23.13 -3.55 15.96
CA CYS A 492 22.82 -4.36 14.79
C CYS A 492 22.48 -5.82 15.12
N ARG A 493 22.39 -6.23 16.39
CA ARG A 493 22.12 -7.63 16.78
C ARG A 493 20.76 -8.15 16.33
N LEU A 494 19.79 -7.25 16.15
CA LEU A 494 18.44 -7.58 15.67
C LEU A 494 18.28 -7.31 14.16
N TRP A 495 19.34 -6.90 13.47
CA TRP A 495 19.28 -6.67 12.03
C TRP A 495 19.42 -7.98 11.29
N TYR A 496 18.80 -8.03 10.12
CA TYR A 496 18.85 -9.17 9.22
C TYR A 496 18.97 -8.67 7.78
N ILE A 497 19.63 -9.46 6.95
CA ILE A 497 19.73 -9.20 5.52
C ILE A 497 18.56 -9.92 4.85
N LEU A 498 17.80 -9.17 4.07
CA LEU A 498 16.71 -9.67 3.25
C LEU A 498 17.12 -9.64 1.79
N GLU A 499 17.24 -10.84 1.22
CA GLU A 499 17.46 -11.08 -0.20
C GLU A 499 16.12 -11.22 -0.92
N GLY A 500 16.05 -10.76 -2.16
CA GLY A 500 14.88 -10.95 -3.02
C GLY A 500 15.27 -10.83 -4.48
N GLN A 501 14.29 -10.98 -5.38
CA GLN A 501 14.55 -10.82 -6.81
C GLN A 501 15.12 -9.43 -7.10
N ARG A 502 16.01 -9.34 -8.10
CA ARG A 502 16.48 -8.06 -8.61
C ARG A 502 15.29 -7.22 -9.02
N LEU A 503 15.28 -5.97 -8.56
CA LEU A 503 14.23 -5.02 -8.92
C LEU A 503 14.26 -4.85 -10.46
N PRO A 504 13.12 -5.00 -11.15
CA PRO A 504 13.04 -4.70 -12.58
C PRO A 504 13.00 -3.18 -12.84
N ARG A 505 12.39 -2.43 -11.91
CA ARG A 505 12.34 -0.97 -11.83
C ARG A 505 11.84 -0.54 -10.45
N VAL A 506 12.12 0.69 -10.06
CA VAL A 506 11.58 1.31 -8.84
C VAL A 506 10.31 2.07 -9.21
N LYS A 507 9.15 1.47 -8.91
CA LYS A 507 7.82 2.05 -9.16
C LYS A 507 7.32 2.87 -7.98
N PHE A 508 7.70 2.47 -6.78
CA PHE A 508 7.22 3.03 -5.53
C PHE A 508 8.38 3.19 -4.53
N SER A 509 8.27 4.18 -3.63
CA SER A 509 9.16 4.35 -2.50
C SER A 509 8.38 4.88 -1.30
N PRO A 510 8.54 4.32 -0.09
CA PRO A 510 7.97 4.92 1.13
C PRO A 510 8.70 6.23 1.53
N PHE A 511 9.76 6.59 0.82
CA PHE A 511 10.62 7.74 1.07
C PHE A 511 10.43 8.87 0.05
N CYS A 512 9.40 8.81 -0.80
CA CYS A 512 9.09 9.84 -1.80
C CYS A 512 7.59 9.88 -2.10
N ASP A 513 7.10 11.00 -2.64
CA ASP A 513 5.75 11.09 -3.16
C ASP A 513 5.56 10.17 -4.39
N GLY A 514 4.48 9.40 -4.37
CA GLY A 514 4.19 8.41 -5.40
C GLY A 514 3.88 9.01 -6.77
N GLU A 515 3.22 10.18 -6.85
CA GLU A 515 2.97 10.84 -8.12
C GLU A 515 4.25 11.46 -8.68
N VAL A 516 5.09 12.03 -7.82
CA VAL A 516 6.40 12.58 -8.22
C VAL A 516 7.29 11.49 -8.83
N LEU A 517 7.43 10.35 -8.16
CA LEU A 517 8.22 9.24 -8.68
C LEU A 517 7.62 8.65 -9.96
N LYS A 518 6.28 8.56 -10.05
CA LYS A 518 5.58 8.11 -11.26
C LYS A 518 5.84 9.03 -12.45
N SER A 519 5.69 10.35 -12.27
CA SER A 519 5.97 11.34 -13.32
C SER A 519 7.45 11.34 -13.72
N LEU A 520 8.37 11.20 -12.77
CA LEU A 520 9.80 11.06 -13.07
C LEU A 520 10.08 9.81 -13.89
N ASN A 521 9.51 8.66 -13.52
CA ASN A 521 9.64 7.42 -14.28
C ASN A 521 9.08 7.55 -15.70
N GLU A 522 7.93 8.19 -15.87
CA GLU A 522 7.34 8.42 -17.19
C GLU A 522 8.22 9.35 -18.05
N ALA A 523 8.77 10.42 -17.46
CA ALA A 523 9.70 11.32 -18.14
C ALA A 523 11.00 10.61 -18.55
N ILE A 524 11.59 9.78 -17.67
CA ILE A 524 12.78 8.98 -17.99
C ILE A 524 12.48 7.96 -19.10
N GLU A 525 11.29 7.37 -19.13
CA GLU A 525 10.95 6.35 -20.13
C GLU A 525 10.67 6.95 -21.51
N LYS A 526 10.06 8.14 -21.57
CA LYS A 526 9.51 8.70 -22.81
C LYS A 526 10.29 9.88 -23.40
N SER A 527 11.14 10.55 -22.62
CA SER A 527 11.98 11.66 -23.11
C SER A 527 13.07 11.21 -24.09
N LEU A 528 13.51 12.12 -24.95
CA LEU A 528 14.70 12.01 -25.79
C LEU A 528 15.93 11.67 -24.96
N VAL A 529 16.08 12.31 -23.78
CA VAL A 529 17.21 12.07 -22.87
C VAL A 529 17.21 10.62 -22.38
N GLY A 530 16.06 10.12 -21.96
CA GLY A 530 15.90 8.74 -21.52
C GLY A 530 16.14 7.70 -22.62
N GLN A 531 15.62 7.97 -23.82
CA GLN A 531 15.84 7.11 -24.99
C GLN A 531 17.31 7.10 -25.43
N ALA A 532 18.01 8.23 -25.35
CA ALA A 532 19.43 8.34 -25.68
C ALA A 532 20.32 7.54 -24.72
N VAL A 533 20.03 7.57 -23.42
CA VAL A 533 20.74 6.77 -22.40
C VAL A 533 20.53 5.27 -22.62
N ASN A 534 19.31 4.85 -22.96
CA ASN A 534 19.01 3.44 -23.24
C ASN A 534 19.54 2.94 -24.59
N GLY A 535 19.66 3.83 -25.59
CA GLY A 535 20.12 3.51 -26.94
C GLY A 535 21.64 3.50 -27.14
N GLY A 536 22.43 3.80 -26.11
CA GLY A 536 23.90 3.83 -26.20
C GLY A 536 24.48 4.92 -27.13
N LEU A 537 23.65 5.88 -27.56
CA LEU A 537 24.05 6.97 -28.47
C LEU A 537 24.46 8.24 -27.68
N ILE A 538 25.77 8.48 -27.70
CA ILE A 538 26.51 9.76 -27.76
C ILE A 538 26.20 10.86 -26.74
N ARG A 539 27.29 11.37 -26.14
CA ARG A 539 27.45 12.69 -25.49
C ARG A 539 26.72 13.81 -26.26
N MET A 540 25.46 14.05 -25.95
CA MET A 540 24.82 15.33 -26.26
C MET A 540 25.22 16.31 -25.15
N THR A 541 25.97 17.35 -25.51
CA THR A 541 26.22 18.47 -24.61
C THR A 541 25.00 19.37 -24.64
N TYR A 542 24.17 19.28 -23.60
CA TYR A 542 23.03 20.15 -23.41
C TYR A 542 23.46 21.47 -22.76
N THR A 543 22.75 22.54 -23.09
CA THR A 543 22.97 23.86 -22.48
C THR A 543 22.46 23.85 -21.03
N GLU A 544 23.33 24.24 -20.09
CA GLU A 544 22.93 24.37 -18.69
C GLU A 544 21.79 25.38 -18.53
N CYS A 545 20.87 25.10 -17.60
CA CYS A 545 19.81 26.05 -17.27
C CYS A 545 20.42 27.31 -16.65
N GLN A 546 20.32 28.44 -17.37
CA GLN A 546 20.95 29.71 -16.99
C GLN A 546 20.35 30.37 -15.73
N PHE A 547 19.16 29.94 -15.32
CA PHE A 547 18.43 30.51 -14.18
C PHE A 547 18.57 29.71 -12.89
N CYS A 548 19.06 28.47 -12.96
CA CYS A 548 19.19 27.63 -11.78
C CYS A 548 20.50 27.90 -11.04
N TYR A 549 20.44 27.78 -9.73
CA TYR A 549 21.58 27.89 -8.84
C TYR A 549 22.61 26.78 -9.12
N VAL A 550 23.83 27.17 -9.47
CA VAL A 550 24.98 26.27 -9.64
C VAL A 550 25.77 26.32 -8.34
N LEU A 551 25.85 25.21 -7.60
CA LEU A 551 26.74 25.12 -6.44
C LEU A 551 28.20 25.01 -6.89
N THR A 552 29.06 25.83 -6.28
CA THR A 552 30.52 25.74 -6.42
C THR A 552 31.11 24.88 -5.30
N ALA A 553 32.34 24.37 -5.45
CA ALA A 553 33.02 23.66 -4.38
C ALA A 553 33.10 24.53 -3.10
N SER A 554 33.42 25.81 -3.27
CA SER A 554 33.44 26.79 -2.19
C SER A 554 32.09 27.00 -1.50
N SER A 555 30.95 26.95 -2.23
CA SER A 555 29.63 27.07 -1.60
C SER A 555 29.26 25.83 -0.80
N VAL A 556 29.60 24.63 -1.30
CA VAL A 556 29.41 23.37 -0.55
C VAL A 556 30.25 23.37 0.73
N LEU A 557 31.53 23.77 0.66
CA LEU A 557 32.40 23.85 1.83
C LEU A 557 31.90 24.90 2.84
N SER A 558 31.34 26.01 2.38
CA SER A 558 30.73 27.03 3.25
C SER A 558 29.53 26.46 4.00
N GLU A 559 28.61 25.78 3.31
CA GLU A 559 27.45 25.15 3.94
C GLU A 559 27.85 24.05 4.91
N LEU A 560 28.88 23.26 4.57
CA LEU A 560 29.42 22.24 5.47
C LEU A 560 30.05 22.88 6.72
N SER A 561 30.76 24.00 6.57
CA SER A 561 31.35 24.73 7.69
C SER A 561 30.26 25.29 8.61
N GLU A 562 29.20 25.90 8.06
CA GLU A 562 28.02 26.33 8.82
C GLU A 562 27.37 25.17 9.59
N LEU A 563 27.25 23.99 8.96
CA LEU A 563 26.70 22.79 9.57
C LEU A 563 27.54 22.29 10.76
N MET A 564 28.86 22.54 10.73
CA MET A 564 29.82 22.17 11.76
C MET A 564 29.95 23.19 12.91
N GLU A 565 29.63 24.47 12.68
CA GLU A 565 29.83 25.58 13.64
C GLU A 565 28.71 25.74 14.68
N TYR A 566 27.49 25.32 14.37
CA TYR A 566 26.27 25.73 15.10
C TYR A 566 26.14 25.25 16.58
N HIS A 567 27.10 24.52 17.16
CA HIS A 567 27.08 24.18 18.60
C HIS A 567 28.48 23.79 19.14
N GLU A 568 29.28 24.78 19.54
CA GLU A 568 30.25 24.59 20.63
C GLU A 568 29.63 25.08 21.94
N GLU A 569 28.87 24.21 22.63
CA GLU A 569 28.68 24.40 24.08
C GLU A 569 29.91 23.80 24.77
N VAL A 570 30.84 24.70 25.11
CA VAL A 570 32.14 24.50 25.78
C VAL A 570 33.26 24.02 24.85
N PRO A 571 34.21 24.91 24.45
CA PRO A 571 35.40 24.49 23.73
C PRO A 571 36.28 23.68 24.70
N ASP A 572 36.42 22.39 24.42
CA ASP A 572 37.43 21.58 25.09
C ASP A 572 38.80 22.11 24.63
N LYS A 573 39.52 22.79 25.53
CA LYS A 573 40.74 23.56 25.25
C LYS A 573 41.91 22.73 24.70
N ASN A 574 41.73 21.43 24.49
CA ASN A 574 42.77 20.50 24.06
C ASN A 574 42.57 19.90 22.65
N CYS A 575 41.58 20.32 21.86
CA CYS A 575 41.40 19.80 20.50
C CYS A 575 41.55 20.89 19.42
N MET A 576 42.74 21.48 19.32
CA MET A 576 43.17 22.25 18.14
C MET A 576 43.71 21.30 17.06
N ASN A 577 42.93 20.27 16.69
CA ASN A 577 43.24 19.47 15.51
C ASN A 577 42.48 20.04 14.31
N GLN A 578 43.18 20.27 13.21
CA GLN A 578 42.60 20.70 11.94
C GLN A 578 41.54 19.67 11.51
N ARG A 579 40.27 20.09 11.44
CA ARG A 579 39.17 19.20 11.06
C ARG A 579 39.32 18.84 9.59
N LYS A 580 39.04 17.60 9.23
CA LYS A 580 39.20 17.09 7.87
C LYS A 580 37.85 16.80 7.22
N CYS A 581 37.72 17.08 5.92
CA CYS A 581 36.61 16.60 5.10
C CYS A 581 37.10 15.59 4.08
N LEU A 582 36.52 14.39 4.12
CA LEU A 582 36.66 13.43 3.03
C LEU A 582 35.60 13.71 1.97
N VAL A 583 36.05 13.89 0.73
CA VAL A 583 35.16 14.04 -0.43
C VAL A 583 35.28 12.80 -1.29
N LEU A 584 34.20 12.04 -1.45
CA LEU A 584 34.21 10.84 -2.30
C LEU A 584 33.76 11.20 -3.71
N GLY A 585 34.62 10.97 -4.70
CA GLY A 585 34.19 10.90 -6.10
C GLY A 585 33.75 12.18 -6.81
N PHE A 586 33.91 13.37 -6.23
CA PHE A 586 33.56 14.63 -6.89
C PHE A 586 34.81 15.39 -7.41
N PRO A 587 34.96 15.60 -8.74
CA PRO A 587 36.12 16.31 -9.32
C PRO A 587 36.18 17.80 -8.99
N MET A 588 35.06 18.39 -8.56
CA MET A 588 34.96 19.84 -8.31
C MET A 588 35.88 20.34 -7.19
N PHE A 589 36.39 19.46 -6.33
CA PHE A 589 37.21 19.82 -5.18
C PHE A 589 38.72 19.65 -5.43
N CYS A 590 39.16 19.33 -6.65
CA CYS A 590 40.56 19.04 -6.95
C CYS A 590 41.51 20.26 -6.85
N ASP A 591 41.00 21.50 -6.81
CA ASP A 591 41.83 22.73 -6.85
C ASP A 591 41.63 23.69 -5.65
N ASP A 592 40.79 23.35 -4.67
CA ASP A 592 40.33 24.30 -3.62
C ASP A 592 40.85 23.91 -2.20
N GLU A 593 42.16 23.68 -2.07
CA GLU A 593 42.77 23.09 -0.87
C GLU A 593 42.80 23.96 0.41
N SER A 594 42.43 25.25 0.41
CA SER A 594 42.61 26.05 1.64
C SER A 594 41.86 27.39 1.72
N ARG A 595 40.51 27.39 1.79
CA ARG A 595 39.75 28.65 2.01
C ARG A 595 38.78 28.67 3.19
N SER A 596 38.58 27.56 3.91
CA SER A 596 37.58 27.46 5.00
C SER A 596 38.12 26.89 6.33
N GLY A 597 39.45 26.73 6.48
CA GLY A 597 40.04 26.15 7.71
C GLY A 597 39.87 24.63 7.85
N LEU A 598 39.38 23.96 6.80
CA LEU A 598 39.13 22.52 6.74
C LEU A 598 40.11 21.85 5.76
N GLU A 599 40.74 20.74 6.16
CA GLU A 599 41.60 19.96 5.25
C GLU A 599 40.73 19.08 4.35
N VAL A 600 40.69 19.38 3.05
CA VAL A 600 39.89 18.61 2.08
C VAL A 600 40.76 17.51 1.47
N LYS A 601 40.38 16.25 1.70
CA LYS A 601 41.02 15.09 1.05
C LYS A 601 40.04 14.43 0.11
N THR A 602 40.34 14.48 -1.18
CA THR A 602 39.60 13.73 -2.20
C THR A 602 40.01 12.27 -2.14
N VAL A 603 39.02 11.39 -2.14
CA VAL A 603 39.22 9.95 -2.30
C VAL A 603 38.69 9.59 -3.68
N GLU A 604 39.58 9.06 -4.52
CA GLU A 604 39.19 8.60 -5.85
C GLU A 604 38.11 7.50 -5.72
N SER A 605 36.90 7.81 -6.19
CA SER A 605 35.80 6.85 -6.32
C SER A 605 35.17 6.94 -7.70
N ALA A 606 36.00 6.80 -8.74
CA ALA A 606 35.66 7.01 -10.15
C ALA A 606 34.45 6.20 -10.66
N SER A 607 33.90 5.28 -9.85
CA SER A 607 32.70 4.51 -10.14
C SER A 607 31.37 5.22 -9.83
N LEU A 608 31.23 6.02 -8.76
CA LEU A 608 29.90 6.52 -8.34
C LEU A 608 29.27 7.55 -9.28
N LEU A 609 30.09 8.43 -9.88
CA LEU A 609 29.61 9.41 -10.87
C LEU A 609 29.43 8.81 -12.29
N ALA A 610 29.84 7.55 -12.49
CA ALA A 610 29.63 6.86 -13.76
C ALA A 610 28.18 6.37 -13.93
N PHE A 611 27.42 6.27 -12.83
CA PHE A 611 26.03 5.85 -12.87
C PHE A 611 25.12 7.01 -13.28
N SER A 612 24.06 6.67 -14.00
CA SER A 612 22.98 7.57 -14.36
C SER A 612 21.66 7.03 -13.80
N CYS A 613 20.77 7.95 -13.46
CA CYS A 613 19.39 7.70 -13.15
C CYS A 613 18.72 6.97 -14.32
N SER A 614 18.34 5.72 -14.05
CA SER A 614 17.52 4.89 -14.92
C SER A 614 16.19 4.62 -14.22
N LEU A 615 15.35 3.75 -14.77
CA LEU A 615 14.14 3.29 -14.08
C LEU A 615 14.44 2.49 -12.80
N LEU A 616 15.69 2.08 -12.58
CA LEU A 616 16.14 1.48 -11.32
C LEU A 616 16.56 2.53 -10.30
N HIS A 617 16.84 3.78 -10.70
CA HIS A 617 17.35 4.83 -9.83
C HIS A 617 18.55 4.35 -8.99
N ASP A 618 18.41 4.31 -7.67
CA ASP A 618 19.39 3.82 -6.71
C ASP A 618 19.25 2.31 -6.37
N GLY A 619 18.33 1.62 -7.05
CA GLY A 619 18.06 0.19 -6.92
C GLY A 619 18.94 -0.70 -7.80
N GLU A 620 19.86 -0.13 -8.56
CA GLU A 620 20.87 -0.87 -9.33
C GLU A 620 21.88 -1.55 -8.38
N PRO A 621 21.97 -2.89 -8.34
CA PRO A 621 22.79 -3.58 -7.35
C PRO A 621 24.29 -3.25 -7.47
N LYS A 622 24.79 -2.94 -8.68
CA LYS A 622 26.17 -2.44 -8.83
C LYS A 622 26.36 -1.10 -8.13
N TYR A 623 25.42 -0.15 -8.29
CA TYR A 623 25.50 1.15 -7.64
C TYR A 623 25.52 1.00 -6.11
N GLN A 624 24.60 0.20 -5.57
CA GLN A 624 24.50 -0.09 -4.15
C GLN A 624 25.79 -0.70 -3.56
N LEU A 625 26.40 -1.66 -4.27
CA LEU A 625 27.67 -2.25 -3.86
C LEU A 625 28.80 -1.21 -3.82
N HIS A 626 28.97 -0.44 -4.89
CA HIS A 626 30.04 0.57 -4.96
C HIS A 626 29.86 1.66 -3.89
N PHE A 627 28.62 2.05 -3.60
CA PHE A 627 28.33 3.03 -2.55
C PHE A 627 28.74 2.49 -1.18
N LEU A 628 28.40 1.23 -0.87
CA LEU A 628 28.82 0.58 0.37
C LEU A 628 30.36 0.46 0.47
N GLU A 629 31.04 0.13 -0.61
CA GLU A 629 32.51 0.06 -0.64
C GLU A 629 33.17 1.40 -0.36
N CYS A 630 32.61 2.48 -0.92
CA CYS A 630 33.06 3.84 -0.65
C CYS A 630 32.96 4.18 0.84
N LEU A 631 31.85 3.82 1.50
CA LEU A 631 31.69 4.02 2.94
C LEU A 631 32.66 3.17 3.75
N LEU A 632 32.81 1.88 3.42
CA LEU A 632 33.75 0.98 4.10
C LEU A 632 35.21 1.44 3.98
N GLY A 633 35.58 2.07 2.86
CA GLY A 633 36.90 2.70 2.68
C GLY A 633 37.06 4.06 3.37
N ALA A 634 35.96 4.80 3.57
CA ALA A 634 35.97 6.11 4.21
C ALA A 634 35.99 6.03 5.74
N PHE A 635 35.21 5.14 6.36
CA PHE A 635 35.10 5.07 7.82
C PHE A 635 36.45 4.93 8.56
N PRO A 636 37.39 4.07 8.13
CA PRO A 636 38.70 3.96 8.79
C PRO A 636 39.59 5.21 8.68
N GLN A 637 39.26 6.14 7.78
CA GLN A 637 40.02 7.37 7.53
C GLN A 637 39.46 8.60 8.28
N LEU A 638 38.30 8.47 8.94
CA LEU A 638 37.62 9.53 9.65
C LEU A 638 37.99 9.53 11.13
N GLN A 639 38.28 10.72 11.68
CA GLN A 639 38.45 10.96 13.09
C GLN A 639 37.22 11.69 13.67
N LYS A 640 37.09 11.67 15.00
CA LYS A 640 35.97 12.32 15.68
C LYS A 640 35.96 13.83 15.37
N GLY A 641 34.84 14.31 14.84
CA GLY A 641 34.67 15.71 14.42
C GLY A 641 34.86 15.95 12.92
N ASP A 642 35.36 14.96 12.16
CA ASP A 642 35.53 15.08 10.71
C ASP A 642 34.20 15.14 9.96
N ALA A 643 34.28 15.57 8.70
CA ALA A 643 33.16 15.64 7.78
C ALA A 643 33.34 14.69 6.58
N LEU A 644 32.22 14.37 5.94
CA LEU A 644 32.15 13.49 4.78
C LEU A 644 31.15 14.05 3.76
N VAL A 645 31.58 14.20 2.51
CA VAL A 645 30.73 14.60 1.37
C VAL A 645 30.60 13.42 0.41
N LEU A 646 29.35 13.03 0.12
CA LEU A 646 29.03 11.83 -0.65
C LEU A 646 28.07 12.14 -1.82
N PRO A 647 28.44 11.85 -3.08
CA PRO A 647 27.50 11.91 -4.19
C PRO A 647 26.45 10.82 -4.06
N ILE A 648 25.18 11.18 -4.28
CA ILE A 648 24.06 10.25 -4.21
C ILE A 648 23.10 10.41 -5.39
N LEU A 649 22.64 9.30 -5.96
CA LEU A 649 21.64 9.31 -7.03
C LEU A 649 20.26 9.64 -6.47
N SER A 650 19.85 8.90 -5.44
CA SER A 650 18.62 9.09 -4.67
C SER A 650 18.66 8.19 -3.42
N CYS A 651 17.59 8.24 -2.63
CA CYS A 651 17.31 7.33 -1.52
C CYS A 651 15.89 6.73 -1.65
N PHE A 652 15.50 6.31 -2.85
CA PHE A 652 14.20 5.68 -3.09
C PHE A 652 14.12 4.25 -2.55
N THR A 653 15.23 3.51 -2.54
CA THR A 653 15.22 2.13 -2.02
C THR A 653 15.50 2.06 -0.52
N ARG A 654 14.91 1.06 0.13
CA ARG A 654 15.14 0.75 1.56
C ARG A 654 16.58 0.37 1.86
N PHE A 655 17.32 -0.13 0.87
CA PHE A 655 18.76 -0.33 0.96
C PHE A 655 19.49 1.01 1.19
N MET A 656 19.26 2.00 0.31
CA MET A 656 19.91 3.31 0.42
C MET A 656 19.45 4.08 1.66
N ALA A 657 18.17 4.02 2.01
CA ALA A 657 17.66 4.56 3.28
C ALA A 657 18.36 3.94 4.49
N GLY A 658 18.66 2.63 4.45
CA GLY A 658 19.45 1.94 5.47
C GLY A 658 20.88 2.48 5.62
N LEU A 659 21.52 2.88 4.51
CA LEU A 659 22.85 3.49 4.57
C LEU A 659 22.79 4.91 5.17
N VAL A 660 21.77 5.69 4.83
CA VAL A 660 21.55 7.01 5.45
C VAL A 660 21.24 6.88 6.94
N PHE A 661 20.50 5.86 7.37
CA PHE A 661 20.27 5.56 8.79
C PHE A 661 21.58 5.28 9.55
N ILE A 662 22.52 4.55 8.94
CA ILE A 662 23.85 4.33 9.51
C ILE A 662 24.62 5.65 9.60
N LEU A 663 24.63 6.43 8.51
CA LEU A 663 25.29 7.73 8.51
C LEU A 663 24.72 8.64 9.60
N GLN A 664 23.40 8.70 9.77
CA GLN A 664 22.75 9.51 10.81
C GLN A 664 23.27 9.17 12.20
N SER A 665 23.54 7.90 12.45
CA SER A 665 24.03 7.45 13.75
C SER A 665 25.55 7.62 13.90
N CYS A 666 26.26 7.87 12.81
CA CYS A 666 27.71 8.09 12.80
C CYS A 666 28.12 9.57 12.79
N PHE A 667 27.21 10.48 12.42
CA PHE A 667 27.50 11.90 12.27
C PHE A 667 26.56 12.72 13.14
N ARG A 668 27.05 13.85 13.65
CA ARG A 668 26.21 14.78 14.43
C ARG A 668 25.07 15.33 13.61
N ARG A 669 25.32 15.66 12.33
CA ARG A 669 24.35 16.29 11.44
C ARG A 669 24.54 15.80 10.02
N ILE A 670 23.44 15.65 9.31
CA ILE A 670 23.42 15.38 7.89
C ILE A 670 22.51 16.39 7.21
N SER A 671 23.00 16.99 6.14
CA SER A 671 22.21 17.78 5.21
C SER A 671 22.46 17.28 3.78
N PHE A 672 21.88 17.93 2.79
CA PHE A 672 22.12 17.61 1.38
C PHE A 672 22.24 18.87 0.53
N ALA A 673 22.83 18.71 -0.65
CA ALA A 673 22.88 19.74 -1.67
C ALA A 673 22.50 19.14 -3.03
N CYS A 674 21.68 19.87 -3.80
CA CYS A 674 21.25 19.45 -5.14
C CYS A 674 21.77 20.41 -6.23
N PRO A 675 23.05 20.32 -6.65
CA PRO A 675 23.61 21.18 -7.69
C PRO A 675 22.91 21.07 -9.04
N THR A 676 23.06 22.12 -9.85
CA THR A 676 22.76 22.08 -11.29
C THR A 676 23.83 21.28 -12.03
N SER A 677 23.41 20.39 -12.94
CA SER A 677 24.30 19.59 -13.79
C SER A 677 24.00 19.87 -15.27
N SER A 678 25.05 20.00 -16.09
CA SER A 678 24.98 19.99 -17.57
C SER A 678 24.63 18.62 -18.14
N GLN A 679 24.80 17.56 -17.36
CA GLN A 679 24.51 16.18 -17.76
C GLN A 679 23.21 15.75 -17.07
N PRO A 680 22.07 15.72 -17.79
CA PRO A 680 20.80 15.28 -17.23
C PRO A 680 20.89 13.81 -16.79
N LEU A 681 20.06 13.43 -15.83
CA LEU A 681 20.02 12.07 -15.23
C LEU A 681 21.30 11.62 -14.51
N ARG A 682 22.40 12.36 -14.48
CA ARG A 682 23.54 12.01 -13.62
C ARG A 682 23.34 12.45 -12.18
N THR A 683 24.21 11.96 -11.28
CA THR A 683 24.24 12.35 -9.87
C THR A 683 24.21 13.87 -9.71
N ASN A 684 23.10 14.38 -9.22
CA ASN A 684 22.82 15.81 -9.03
C ASN A 684 22.54 16.15 -7.56
N ALA A 685 22.90 15.24 -6.65
CA ALA A 685 22.79 15.44 -5.21
C ALA A 685 24.01 14.93 -4.47
N MET A 686 24.28 15.56 -3.31
CA MET A 686 25.34 15.17 -2.38
C MET A 686 24.81 15.19 -0.97
N LEU A 687 25.20 14.21 -0.15
CA LEU A 687 25.03 14.25 1.30
C LEU A 687 26.20 14.98 1.95
N LEU A 688 25.88 15.88 2.88
CA LEU A 688 26.81 16.66 3.67
C LEU A 688 26.76 16.14 5.11
N CYS A 689 27.71 15.30 5.49
CA CYS A 689 27.75 14.69 6.82
C CYS A 689 28.79 15.41 7.68
N ALA A 690 28.36 15.99 8.80
CA ALA A 690 29.20 16.82 9.67
C ALA A 690 29.38 16.20 11.06
N GLY A 691 30.61 16.25 11.56
CA GLY A 691 30.95 15.90 12.93
C GLY A 691 30.85 14.41 13.21
N TYR A 692 31.73 13.61 12.60
CA TYR A 692 31.81 12.16 12.80
C TYR A 692 31.96 11.82 14.29
N GLN A 693 31.20 10.83 14.75
CA GLN A 693 31.14 10.38 16.14
C GLN A 693 31.74 8.98 16.34
N GLY A 694 32.02 8.26 15.25
CA GLY A 694 32.45 6.86 15.28
C GLY A 694 31.37 5.91 14.76
N LEU A 695 31.81 4.78 14.19
CA LEU A 695 30.96 3.66 13.81
C LEU A 695 31.31 2.48 14.72
N PRO A 696 30.35 1.84 15.42
CA PRO A 696 30.66 0.68 16.25
C PRO A 696 31.25 -0.48 15.43
N ASP A 697 32.27 -1.14 15.97
CA ASP A 697 32.97 -2.25 15.30
C ASP A 697 32.03 -3.37 14.85
N SER A 698 31.01 -3.68 15.65
CA SER A 698 29.99 -4.70 15.30
C SER A 698 29.21 -4.32 14.03
N VAL A 699 28.89 -3.04 13.86
CA VAL A 699 28.18 -2.54 12.68
C VAL A 699 29.13 -2.52 11.48
N PHE A 700 30.39 -2.12 11.68
CA PHE A 700 31.39 -2.17 10.60
C PHE A 700 31.60 -3.61 10.10
N GLN A 701 31.72 -4.58 11.01
CA GLN A 701 31.81 -6.01 10.65
C GLN A 701 30.56 -6.50 9.92
N TYR A 702 29.36 -6.09 10.36
CA TYR A 702 28.11 -6.40 9.68
C TYR A 702 28.08 -5.85 8.24
N LEU A 703 28.55 -4.62 8.03
CA LEU A 703 28.66 -4.03 6.69
C LEU A 703 29.69 -4.73 5.81
N GLN A 704 30.79 -5.24 6.38
CA GLN A 704 31.76 -6.06 5.64
C GLN A 704 31.16 -7.40 5.21
N GLN A 705 30.34 -8.03 6.06
CA GLN A 705 29.61 -9.25 5.71
C GLN A 705 28.58 -8.99 4.60
N LEU A 706 27.84 -7.88 4.71
CA LEU A 706 26.91 -7.42 3.68
C LEU A 706 27.62 -7.21 2.34
N ASN A 707 28.76 -6.51 2.34
CA ASN A 707 29.57 -6.30 1.14
C ASN A 707 29.99 -7.63 0.48
N LYS A 708 30.46 -8.60 1.27
CA LYS A 708 30.85 -9.92 0.77
C LYS A 708 29.67 -10.67 0.13
N LEU A 709 28.49 -10.60 0.74
CA LEU A 709 27.28 -11.21 0.19
C LEU A 709 26.89 -10.55 -1.14
N MET A 710 26.85 -9.21 -1.18
CA MET A 710 26.51 -8.47 -2.40
C MET A 710 27.47 -8.77 -3.56
N ARG A 711 28.78 -8.86 -3.30
CA ARG A 711 29.77 -9.31 -4.29
C ARG A 711 29.46 -10.70 -4.81
N THR A 712 29.20 -11.64 -3.90
CA THR A 712 28.86 -13.02 -4.27
C THR A 712 27.63 -13.08 -5.17
N LEU A 713 26.57 -12.33 -4.86
CA LEU A 713 25.34 -12.28 -5.66
C LEU A 713 25.55 -11.65 -7.04
N LEU A 714 26.42 -10.64 -7.14
CA LEU A 714 26.76 -9.98 -8.41
C LEU A 714 27.66 -10.87 -9.28
N ASP A 715 28.71 -11.45 -8.70
CA ASP A 715 29.70 -12.28 -9.39
C ASP A 715 29.08 -13.59 -9.90
N SER A 716 28.11 -14.15 -9.17
CA SER A 716 27.41 -15.38 -9.57
C SER A 716 26.28 -15.14 -10.56
N GLU A 717 26.09 -13.91 -11.07
CA GLU A 717 24.93 -13.49 -11.86
C GLU A 717 23.58 -13.93 -11.26
N SER A 718 23.48 -13.95 -9.93
CA SER A 718 22.27 -14.40 -9.23
C SER A 718 21.09 -13.54 -9.65
N PRO A 719 19.88 -14.10 -9.86
CA PRO A 719 18.67 -13.29 -10.06
C PRO A 719 18.26 -12.51 -8.80
N GLN A 720 18.93 -12.75 -7.67
CA GLN A 720 18.68 -12.07 -6.40
C GLN A 720 19.59 -10.86 -6.18
N GLN A 721 19.14 -9.96 -5.30
CA GLN A 721 19.91 -8.89 -4.71
C GLN A 721 19.52 -8.67 -3.25
N VAL A 722 20.36 -7.96 -2.50
CA VAL A 722 19.99 -7.49 -1.17
C VAL A 722 19.00 -6.35 -1.31
N LEU A 723 17.80 -6.53 -0.78
CA LEU A 723 16.78 -5.49 -0.80
C LEU A 723 16.81 -4.65 0.48
N GLN A 724 17.11 -5.26 1.63
CA GLN A 724 17.12 -4.60 2.94
C GLN A 724 18.19 -5.21 3.85
N PHE A 725 18.84 -4.37 4.66
CA PHE A 725 19.75 -4.83 5.73
C PHE A 725 19.53 -4.11 7.07
N VAL A 726 18.67 -3.08 7.10
CA VAL A 726 18.18 -2.40 8.30
C VAL A 726 16.67 -2.62 8.38
N PRO A 727 16.10 -3.04 9.53
CA PRO A 727 14.67 -3.24 9.67
C PRO A 727 13.84 -2.00 9.30
N MET A 728 12.70 -2.18 8.62
CA MET A 728 11.81 -1.06 8.25
C MET A 728 11.32 -0.28 9.47
N GLU A 729 11.16 -0.95 10.62
CA GLU A 729 10.81 -0.34 11.90
C GLU A 729 11.81 0.73 12.34
N ASN A 730 13.05 0.70 11.85
CA ASN A 730 14.06 1.73 12.09
C ASN A 730 13.97 2.84 11.05
N LEU A 731 13.71 2.49 9.79
CA LEU A 731 13.66 3.44 8.66
C LEU A 731 12.40 4.32 8.67
N LEU A 732 11.29 3.83 9.24
CA LEU A 732 10.01 4.56 9.31
C LEU A 732 9.92 5.55 10.48
N LYS A 733 10.99 5.76 11.25
CA LYS A 733 10.93 6.55 12.49
C LYS A 733 11.45 7.98 12.33
N GLY A 734 10.66 8.92 12.85
CA GLY A 734 11.10 10.25 13.25
C GLY A 734 11.65 11.10 12.10
N LEU A 735 12.73 11.84 12.39
CA LEU A 735 13.33 12.83 11.50
C LEU A 735 13.97 12.22 10.24
N LEU A 736 14.37 10.93 10.27
CA LEU A 736 14.97 10.28 9.12
C LEU A 736 13.99 10.23 7.94
N LEU A 737 12.75 9.82 8.21
CA LEU A 737 11.74 9.68 7.16
C LEU A 737 11.43 11.05 6.52
N GLU A 738 11.32 12.11 7.34
CA GLU A 738 11.14 13.49 6.84
C GLU A 738 12.32 13.95 5.99
N PHE A 739 13.55 13.71 6.47
CA PHE A 739 14.75 14.03 5.72
C PHE A 739 14.83 13.32 4.36
N LEU A 740 14.53 12.01 4.33
CA LEU A 740 14.56 11.23 3.09
C LEU A 740 13.52 11.72 2.08
N TRP A 741 12.34 12.11 2.54
CA TRP A 741 11.29 12.70 1.69
C TRP A 741 11.71 14.03 1.07
N ASP A 742 12.27 14.93 1.88
CA ASP A 742 12.75 16.23 1.41
C ASP A 742 13.89 16.07 0.39
N LEU A 743 14.86 15.19 0.70
CA LEU A 743 15.96 14.84 -0.20
C LEU A 743 15.46 14.29 -1.54
N ASN A 744 14.63 13.26 -1.50
CA ASN A 744 14.13 12.58 -2.70
C ASN A 744 13.24 13.48 -3.56
N SER A 745 12.43 14.32 -2.91
CA SER A 745 11.57 15.29 -3.60
C SER A 745 12.40 16.37 -4.28
N ALA A 746 13.47 16.86 -3.63
CA ALA A 746 14.42 17.81 -4.23
C ALA A 746 15.15 17.20 -5.44
N ILE A 747 15.60 15.95 -5.34
CA ILE A 747 16.24 15.21 -6.43
C ILE A 747 15.28 15.04 -7.61
N ALA A 748 14.08 14.51 -7.35
CA ALA A 748 13.10 14.22 -8.40
C ALA A 748 12.64 15.48 -9.12
N LYS A 749 12.33 16.55 -8.38
CA LYS A 749 12.00 17.87 -8.94
C LYS A 749 13.13 18.39 -9.83
N ARG A 750 14.38 18.29 -9.37
CA ARG A 750 15.55 18.73 -10.15
C ARG A 750 15.69 17.94 -11.45
N GLN A 751 15.53 16.63 -11.41
CA GLN A 751 15.63 15.78 -12.60
C GLN A 751 14.52 16.08 -13.61
N LEU A 752 13.27 16.19 -13.15
CA LEU A 752 12.13 16.55 -14.00
C LEU A 752 12.35 17.89 -14.72
N HIS A 753 12.77 18.92 -13.98
CA HIS A 753 13.06 20.23 -14.55
C HIS A 753 14.13 20.16 -15.66
N LEU A 754 15.23 19.43 -15.43
CA LEU A 754 16.31 19.30 -16.41
C LEU A 754 15.86 18.53 -17.67
N ILE A 755 15.07 17.46 -17.51
CA ILE A 755 14.55 16.69 -18.66
C ILE A 755 13.67 17.60 -19.53
N ILE A 756 12.74 18.33 -18.93
CA ILE A 756 11.76 19.13 -19.67
C ILE A 756 12.41 20.35 -20.35
N GLN A 757 13.37 21.00 -19.68
CA GLN A 757 14.15 22.08 -20.30
C GLN A 757 14.85 21.61 -21.59
N ILE A 758 15.37 20.39 -21.61
CA ILE A 758 16.04 19.82 -22.78
C ILE A 758 15.03 19.53 -23.90
N GLU A 759 13.88 18.95 -23.57
CA GLU A 759 12.80 18.72 -24.55
C GLU A 759 12.34 20.03 -25.19
N GLN A 760 12.10 21.07 -24.38
CA GLN A 760 11.70 22.39 -24.87
C GLN A 760 12.76 23.01 -25.80
N GLN A 761 14.06 22.87 -25.48
CA GLN A 761 15.16 23.34 -26.33
C GLN A 761 15.24 22.61 -27.68
N HIS A 762 14.74 21.38 -27.78
CA HIS A 762 14.70 20.61 -29.03
C HIS A 762 13.47 20.89 -29.89
N MET A 763 12.39 21.43 -29.30
CA MET A 763 11.17 21.80 -30.02
C MET A 763 11.21 23.21 -30.63
N THR A 764 12.07 24.10 -30.10
CA THR A 764 12.36 25.44 -30.63
C THR A 764 13.47 25.42 -31.66
#